data_AF-A0A957EEG4-F1
#
_entry.id   AF-A0A957EEG4-F1
#
_cell.length_a   1.000
_cell.length_b   1.000
_cell.length_c   1.000
_cell.angle_alpha   90.00
_cell.angle_beta   90.00
_cell.angle_gamma   90.00
#
_symmetry.space_group_name_H-M   'P 1'
#
loop_
_entity.id
_entity.type
_entity.pdbx_description
1 polymer ?
#
loop_
_entity_poly.entity_id
_entity_poly.type
_entity_poly.pdbx_seq_one_letter_code
_entity_poly.pdbx_strand_id
1 'polypeptide(L)'
;MLRRQVILIILILVFVLAACGGGDEEPATTPQAETTTSVSDTAVPTETAVPEPTATADPTANFIQTTSEMLGVTISHPAEWVAEIDENSGEMQFASNADIIDAGGDEQIDGALVVATAMEKEMFGIMGDDVDTEDPVALLELFANLLVGDGEDEEMIVLEAPKSTTIDGQDAAIAVYEITGEQQAGIGVFVAILDGERVVLSFGAITNAVIAEYRPTVDAILNSIKLSEPVMVEAEPVVEPTAVPVAEATAVPEPVEPSVDMVGAPVFTLFDGLPEPALESGLSMYSNGNIVYDVAYYDGVVWAATDGGLVAWDAATGDLLRKWTTLDGLPHNVVHTIVTCALGGDKLALGTEGGLSLYDPNGGTFENFTQDNSGLHSDAGIVSLACVPNLQTLVIGYDLDGVEVYDYAADTGVHYEPFDHLESGFAEAVAVVGDLEEIWVAHIGAVSVIRADGSISYYDSDNSGLDDPNTDDFEHFVNDIVVDANGTVWFGQGGGLTRVDGDNAFTFFNGDDVTGWPFFTNVAGLAAAPDGTLYTNAGFGGICHFDPATVNCVDSFEDEPGMGEDFNTDIIVADNGNLYYASEEGVSAYDGSGWQLWAIDEKPEANSYRTIAQGADGSVWVGGFYGAQWFYAYDADGDWVNTDDHLSYVSVNTFYPTSDGMWVGHSNGASFYTYADGSWMDLERADEAGAGIYKGDVSALEYDNMGRLWFGTTAGVTVWDGSTFTYFDLLTDAERTEERSPRWVYDFQRDGDTMWIGTAGVLLRFDAGAEIAEIGRYDDENSNLPWVPGVRSVVNDADGNILVAADSYLYQFNGSDDFDELYQADTYINAALLDADSGTLWLSLNGAGVLAYENGEWINLTTADGLPSNLISGNGVLVDYLGTLWVAAGEGGLMRFVP
;
A
#
# COMPACT_ATOMS: atom_id res chain seq x y z
N MET A 1 8.86 3.62 5.01
CA MET A 1 7.88 4.63 4.56
C MET A 1 7.37 4.43 3.13
N LEU A 2 8.00 3.66 2.23
CA LEU A 2 7.32 3.25 0.98
C LEU A 2 6.10 2.37 1.23
N ARG A 3 6.17 1.47 2.22
CA ARG A 3 4.98 0.83 2.79
C ARG A 3 4.05 1.84 3.45
N ARG A 4 4.47 3.04 3.89
CA ARG A 4 3.58 4.10 4.42
C ARG A 4 2.98 4.97 3.33
N GLN A 5 3.55 5.16 2.15
CA GLN A 5 2.78 5.73 1.02
C GLN A 5 1.79 4.69 0.48
N VAL A 6 2.16 3.40 0.48
CA VAL A 6 1.24 2.31 0.09
C VAL A 6 0.20 2.03 1.20
N ILE A 7 0.56 2.10 2.48
CA ILE A 7 -0.31 1.90 3.65
C ILE A 7 -1.08 3.17 3.98
N LEU A 8 -0.64 4.38 3.62
CA LEU A 8 -1.43 5.61 3.74
C LEU A 8 -2.36 5.79 2.54
N ILE A 9 -1.99 5.35 1.33
CA ILE A 9 -2.96 5.16 0.24
C ILE A 9 -3.96 4.06 0.65
N ILE A 10 -3.53 2.96 1.29
CA ILE A 10 -4.43 1.90 1.80
C ILE A 10 -5.19 2.30 3.09
N LEU A 11 -4.70 3.21 3.95
CA LEU A 11 -5.37 3.65 5.19
C LEU A 11 -6.27 4.87 4.98
N ILE A 12 -5.99 5.74 3.99
CA ILE A 12 -6.97 6.71 3.47
C ILE A 12 -8.13 5.96 2.80
N LEU A 13 -7.88 4.75 2.24
CA LEU A 13 -8.91 3.85 1.70
C LEU A 13 -9.58 2.92 2.75
N VAL A 14 -9.00 2.69 3.93
CA VAL A 14 -9.54 1.76 4.95
C VAL A 14 -10.15 2.47 6.17
N PHE A 15 -9.80 3.72 6.50
CA PHE A 15 -10.36 4.43 7.68
C PHE A 15 -11.64 5.23 7.46
N VAL A 16 -12.20 5.23 6.24
CA VAL A 16 -13.61 5.59 6.05
C VAL A 16 -14.55 4.47 6.57
N LEU A 17 -14.01 3.27 6.91
CA LEU A 17 -14.80 2.14 7.39
C LEU A 17 -14.14 1.40 8.60
N ALA A 18 -14.33 1.90 9.83
CA ALA A 18 -14.87 1.12 10.98
C ALA A 18 -14.67 1.77 12.37
N ALA A 19 -15.74 2.38 12.91
CA ALA A 19 -16.26 2.33 14.30
C ALA A 19 -16.66 3.74 14.82
N CYS A 20 -17.96 4.00 15.01
CA CYS A 20 -18.62 3.55 16.22
C CYS A 20 -19.97 2.84 15.98
N GLY A 21 -20.04 1.60 16.48
CA GLY A 21 -21.24 0.79 16.60
C GLY A 21 -22.10 1.13 17.81
N GLY A 22 -23.32 0.59 17.80
CA GLY A 22 -24.41 0.96 18.68
C GLY A 22 -24.39 0.37 20.10
N GLY A 23 -25.27 0.93 20.94
CA GLY A 23 -25.48 0.51 22.32
C GLY A 23 -26.67 1.19 22.99
N ASP A 24 -27.88 1.03 22.45
CA ASP A 24 -29.12 1.38 23.17
C ASP A 24 -29.57 0.21 24.06
N GLU A 25 -29.24 0.28 25.36
CA GLU A 25 -29.88 -0.53 26.40
C GLU A 25 -31.23 0.09 26.83
N GLU A 26 -32.29 -0.74 26.82
CA GLU A 26 -33.59 -0.44 27.42
C GLU A 26 -33.47 0.09 28.88
N PRO A 27 -34.44 0.92 29.30
CA PRO A 27 -35.33 0.35 30.32
C PRO A 27 -36.81 0.63 30.06
N ALA A 28 -37.59 -0.45 30.20
CA ALA A 28 -39.03 -0.40 30.37
C ALA A 28 -39.48 0.56 31.50
N THR A 29 -40.45 1.44 31.23
CA THR A 29 -41.65 1.66 32.07
C THR A 29 -42.66 2.61 31.40
N THR A 30 -43.87 2.10 31.12
CA THR A 30 -45.11 2.91 31.03
C THR A 30 -45.72 3.05 32.44
N PRO A 31 -46.64 4.00 32.77
CA PRO A 31 -47.86 4.27 31.98
C PRO A 31 -48.54 5.67 32.07
N GLN A 32 -49.62 5.81 31.27
CA GLN A 32 -50.76 6.76 31.33
C GLN A 32 -50.53 8.16 30.73
N ALA A 33 -51.48 8.82 30.03
CA ALA A 33 -52.91 8.58 29.82
C ALA A 33 -53.43 9.49 28.68
N GLU A 34 -54.57 9.08 28.09
CA GLU A 34 -55.67 9.93 27.57
C GLU A 34 -55.36 10.91 26.41
N THR A 35 -56.12 11.06 25.33
CA THR A 35 -57.56 10.89 25.10
C THR A 35 -57.86 11.13 23.60
N THR A 36 -58.74 10.30 23.01
CA THR A 36 -59.86 10.64 22.07
C THR A 36 -59.60 11.62 20.91
N THR A 37 -59.96 11.33 19.65
CA THR A 37 -61.30 11.02 19.13
C THR A 37 -61.28 10.58 17.66
N SER A 38 -62.06 9.53 17.36
CA SER A 38 -62.96 9.28 16.20
C SER A 38 -62.89 10.20 14.95
N VAL A 39 -63.05 9.72 13.71
CA VAL A 39 -64.29 9.13 13.16
C VAL A 39 -64.02 8.36 11.84
N SER A 40 -64.76 7.27 11.71
CA SER A 40 -65.07 6.36 10.59
C SER A 40 -65.24 6.90 9.15
N ASP A 41 -64.95 5.96 8.24
CA ASP A 41 -65.83 5.39 7.19
C ASP A 41 -65.63 5.74 5.71
N THR A 42 -65.41 4.65 4.96
CA THR A 42 -65.90 4.32 3.60
C THR A 42 -65.22 4.96 2.39
N ALA A 43 -64.54 4.14 1.59
CA ALA A 43 -65.10 3.44 0.40
C ALA A 43 -63.98 3.08 -0.59
N VAL A 44 -63.95 1.83 -1.03
CA VAL A 44 -63.22 1.41 -2.24
C VAL A 44 -64.11 1.69 -3.46
N PRO A 45 -63.54 2.24 -4.55
CA PRO A 45 -63.72 1.61 -5.86
C PRO A 45 -62.43 1.51 -6.66
N THR A 46 -62.37 0.45 -7.46
CA THR A 46 -61.30 0.01 -8.36
C THR A 46 -61.14 0.93 -9.59
N GLU A 47 -59.88 1.05 -10.04
CA GLU A 47 -59.35 1.38 -11.37
C GLU A 47 -60.01 2.47 -12.24
N THR A 48 -59.24 3.54 -12.48
CA THR A 48 -59.17 4.24 -13.77
C THR A 48 -57.76 4.77 -13.97
N ALA A 49 -57.09 4.32 -15.03
CA ALA A 49 -55.87 4.92 -15.56
C ALA A 49 -56.07 6.43 -15.86
N VAL A 50 -54.95 7.18 -15.93
CA VAL A 50 -54.68 8.50 -16.58
C VAL A 50 -53.87 9.41 -15.64
N PRO A 51 -52.93 10.27 -16.13
CA PRO A 51 -52.09 10.23 -17.33
C PRO A 51 -50.58 10.35 -17.00
N GLU A 52 -49.70 10.14 -17.97
CA GLU A 52 -48.43 10.86 -17.97
C GLU A 52 -48.67 12.37 -18.18
N PRO A 53 -48.03 13.25 -17.38
CA PRO A 53 -47.77 14.63 -17.77
C PRO A 53 -46.26 14.81 -17.96
N THR A 54 -45.79 14.78 -19.21
CA THR A 54 -45.52 15.94 -20.10
C THR A 54 -44.11 16.51 -20.00
N ALA A 55 -43.37 16.26 -21.09
CA ALA A 55 -42.13 16.87 -21.55
C ALA A 55 -41.74 18.25 -20.97
N THR A 56 -40.51 18.25 -20.43
CA THR A 56 -39.42 19.25 -20.51
C THR A 56 -39.77 20.72 -20.26
N ALA A 57 -39.33 21.23 -19.11
CA ALA A 57 -38.90 22.62 -19.00
C ALA A 57 -37.72 22.85 -19.96
N ASP A 58 -37.66 24.04 -20.56
CA ASP A 58 -36.53 24.51 -21.38
C ASP A 58 -35.29 24.65 -20.47
N PRO A 59 -34.23 23.86 -20.67
CA PRO A 59 -33.11 23.78 -19.73
C PRO A 59 -32.13 24.95 -19.85
N THR A 60 -32.46 26.02 -20.60
CA THR A 60 -31.52 27.14 -20.89
C THR A 60 -31.95 28.51 -20.37
N ALA A 61 -33.07 28.62 -19.64
CA ALA A 61 -33.54 29.90 -19.13
C ALA A 61 -32.97 30.21 -17.73
N ASN A 62 -32.17 31.28 -17.63
CA ASN A 62 -31.53 31.84 -16.42
C ASN A 62 -30.18 31.21 -16.01
N PHE A 63 -29.25 31.03 -16.94
CA PHE A 63 -27.86 30.72 -16.57
C PHE A 63 -27.17 31.96 -15.98
N ILE A 64 -26.42 31.77 -14.90
CA ILE A 64 -25.47 32.74 -14.36
C ILE A 64 -24.05 32.33 -14.73
N GLN A 65 -23.12 33.27 -14.65
CA GLN A 65 -21.72 33.05 -14.99
C GLN A 65 -20.87 33.04 -13.74
N THR A 66 -19.98 32.07 -13.69
CA THR A 66 -18.97 31.88 -12.64
C THR A 66 -17.61 31.91 -13.32
N THR A 67 -16.70 32.73 -12.79
CA THR A 67 -15.38 32.96 -13.37
C THR A 67 -14.35 32.69 -12.29
N SER A 68 -13.41 31.79 -12.58
CA SER A 68 -12.19 31.61 -11.78
C SER A 68 -11.08 32.43 -12.44
N GLU A 69 -10.59 33.45 -11.72
CA GLU A 69 -9.47 34.29 -12.20
C GLU A 69 -8.13 33.52 -12.18
N MET A 70 -8.03 32.50 -11.32
CA MET A 70 -6.87 31.63 -11.15
C MET A 70 -6.75 30.63 -12.30
N LEU A 71 -7.82 29.90 -12.62
CA LEU A 71 -7.83 29.02 -13.79
C LEU A 71 -7.86 29.81 -15.11
N GLY A 72 -8.33 31.06 -15.06
CA GLY A 72 -8.63 31.85 -16.26
C GLY A 72 -9.85 31.30 -17.01
N VAL A 73 -10.76 30.58 -16.35
CA VAL A 73 -11.91 29.92 -16.98
C VAL A 73 -13.21 30.57 -16.52
N THR A 74 -14.14 30.77 -17.46
CA THR A 74 -15.52 31.19 -17.17
C THR A 74 -16.50 30.13 -17.64
N ILE A 75 -17.38 29.67 -16.75
CA ILE A 75 -18.41 28.67 -17.01
C ILE A 75 -19.79 29.28 -16.71
N SER A 76 -20.77 28.99 -17.55
CA SER A 76 -22.16 29.37 -17.32
C SER A 76 -22.94 28.16 -16.80
N HIS A 77 -23.68 28.33 -15.71
CA HIS A 77 -24.49 27.27 -15.10
C HIS A 77 -25.90 27.77 -14.73
N PRO A 78 -26.91 26.89 -14.59
CA PRO A 78 -28.26 27.29 -14.17
C PRO A 78 -28.26 27.96 -12.80
N ALA A 79 -29.06 29.02 -12.62
CA ALA A 79 -29.11 29.77 -11.36
C ALA A 79 -29.63 28.94 -10.16
N GLU A 80 -30.32 27.84 -10.43
CA GLU A 80 -30.80 26.89 -9.43
C GLU A 80 -29.77 25.82 -9.05
N TRP A 81 -28.65 25.71 -9.76
CA TRP A 81 -27.54 24.85 -9.37
C TRP A 81 -26.69 25.55 -8.31
N VAL A 82 -26.22 24.77 -7.35
CA VAL A 82 -25.24 25.25 -6.37
C VAL A 82 -23.87 25.27 -7.06
N ALA A 83 -23.12 26.33 -6.82
CA ALA A 83 -21.80 26.53 -7.40
C ALA A 83 -20.81 26.87 -6.28
N GLU A 84 -19.70 26.16 -6.30
CA GLU A 84 -18.59 26.35 -5.39
C GLU A 84 -17.31 26.54 -6.21
N ILE A 85 -16.47 27.46 -5.75
CA ILE A 85 -15.13 27.64 -6.31
C ILE A 85 -14.20 27.41 -5.14
N ASP A 86 -13.31 26.45 -5.28
CA ASP A 86 -12.22 26.29 -4.34
C ASP A 86 -11.30 27.52 -4.46
N GLU A 87 -11.11 28.22 -3.34
CA GLU A 87 -10.35 29.46 -3.32
C GLU A 87 -8.83 29.23 -3.49
N ASN A 88 -8.35 28.00 -3.30
CA ASN A 88 -6.93 27.62 -3.31
C ASN A 88 -6.48 27.01 -4.64
N SER A 89 -7.22 26.03 -5.17
CA SER A 89 -6.92 25.38 -6.46
C SER A 89 -7.56 26.12 -7.65
N GLY A 90 -8.54 26.98 -7.36
CA GLY A 90 -9.36 27.64 -8.37
C GLY A 90 -10.37 26.71 -9.04
N GLU A 91 -10.45 25.44 -8.63
CA GLU A 91 -11.39 24.43 -9.12
C GLU A 91 -12.82 24.93 -9.03
N MET A 92 -13.63 24.69 -10.07
CA MET A 92 -15.03 25.07 -10.10
C MET A 92 -15.93 23.86 -10.09
N GLN A 93 -16.84 23.78 -9.12
CA GLN A 93 -17.83 22.71 -8.99
C GLN A 93 -19.26 23.24 -9.10
N PHE A 94 -20.11 22.53 -9.83
CA PHE A 94 -21.53 22.86 -10.02
C PHE A 94 -22.41 21.63 -9.83
N ALA A 95 -23.37 21.67 -8.91
CA ALA A 95 -24.27 20.55 -8.64
C ALA A 95 -25.76 20.91 -8.75
N SER A 96 -26.56 19.98 -9.27
CA SER A 96 -28.02 20.15 -9.39
C SER A 96 -28.77 19.98 -8.07
N ASN A 97 -28.15 19.40 -7.04
CA ASN A 97 -28.70 19.21 -5.71
C ASN A 97 -27.69 19.68 -4.65
N ALA A 98 -28.13 20.47 -3.67
CA ALA A 98 -27.27 20.97 -2.60
C ALA A 98 -26.81 19.86 -1.66
N ASP A 99 -27.61 18.79 -1.50
CA ASP A 99 -27.23 17.65 -0.67
C ASP A 99 -26.03 16.89 -1.28
N ILE A 100 -25.81 16.95 -2.61
CA ILE A 100 -24.60 16.37 -3.26
C ILE A 100 -23.32 17.07 -2.77
N ILE A 101 -23.42 18.34 -2.38
CA ILE A 101 -22.29 19.12 -1.88
C ILE A 101 -22.14 18.94 -0.34
N ASP A 102 -23.25 18.76 0.39
CA ASP A 102 -23.26 18.59 1.86
C ASP A 102 -23.03 17.12 2.33
N ALA A 103 -23.28 16.11 1.48
CA ALA A 103 -23.04 14.70 1.79
C ALA A 103 -21.62 14.31 1.38
N GLY A 104 -20.68 14.58 2.28
CA GLY A 104 -19.28 14.21 2.10
C GLY A 104 -19.11 12.71 1.79
N GLY A 105 -18.60 12.43 0.59
CA GLY A 105 -17.84 11.24 0.22
C GLY A 105 -18.60 9.92 0.04
N ASP A 106 -19.51 9.56 0.95
CA ASP A 106 -19.89 8.15 1.16
C ASP A 106 -21.35 7.80 0.90
N GLU A 107 -22.18 8.76 0.48
CA GLU A 107 -23.55 8.46 0.05
C GLU A 107 -23.79 8.89 -1.40
N GLN A 108 -24.16 7.92 -2.24
CA GLN A 108 -24.66 8.18 -3.59
C GLN A 108 -25.95 9.01 -3.50
N ILE A 109 -25.90 10.27 -3.92
CA ILE A 109 -27.07 11.12 -4.06
C ILE A 109 -27.50 11.23 -5.53
N ASP A 110 -28.80 11.08 -5.78
CA ASP A 110 -29.40 11.26 -7.09
C ASP A 110 -29.20 12.71 -7.62
N GLY A 111 -28.37 12.90 -8.66
CA GLY A 111 -28.26 14.17 -9.39
C GLY A 111 -27.10 14.26 -10.38
N ALA A 112 -26.79 15.50 -10.82
CA ALA A 112 -25.71 15.80 -11.76
C ALA A 112 -24.68 16.77 -11.14
N LEU A 113 -23.40 16.51 -11.42
CA LEU A 113 -22.24 17.28 -10.96
C LEU A 113 -21.36 17.65 -12.17
N VAL A 114 -20.80 18.86 -12.18
CA VAL A 114 -19.79 19.29 -13.15
C VAL A 114 -18.61 19.89 -12.40
N VAL A 115 -17.40 19.41 -12.70
CA VAL A 115 -16.14 19.89 -12.14
C VAL A 115 -15.26 20.42 -13.27
N ALA A 116 -14.49 21.47 -13.01
CA ALA A 116 -13.50 22.02 -13.94
C ALA A 116 -12.22 22.45 -13.22
N THR A 117 -11.08 21.98 -13.72
CA THR A 117 -9.73 22.27 -13.24
C THR A 117 -8.79 22.62 -14.41
N ALA A 118 -7.62 23.19 -14.13
CA ALA A 118 -6.60 23.47 -15.13
C ALA A 118 -5.20 23.13 -14.61
N MET A 119 -4.38 22.49 -15.46
CA MET A 119 -3.06 21.98 -15.12
C MET A 119 -2.03 22.41 -16.17
N GLU A 120 -0.74 22.46 -15.82
CA GLU A 120 0.35 22.67 -16.78
C GLU A 120 0.67 21.38 -17.56
N LYS A 121 1.04 21.51 -18.83
CA LYS A 121 1.37 20.38 -19.72
C LYS A 121 2.54 19.55 -19.22
N GLU A 122 3.52 20.19 -18.58
CA GLU A 122 4.73 19.52 -18.08
C GLU A 122 4.41 18.49 -16.99
N MET A 123 3.36 18.69 -16.20
CA MET A 123 2.91 17.71 -15.19
C MET A 123 2.50 16.38 -15.82
N PHE A 124 1.88 16.40 -17.01
CA PHE A 124 1.52 15.16 -17.71
C PHE A 124 2.74 14.41 -18.27
N GLY A 125 3.85 15.11 -18.52
CA GLY A 125 5.11 14.50 -18.95
C GLY A 125 5.88 13.81 -17.82
N ILE A 126 5.62 14.18 -16.56
CA ILE A 126 6.15 13.50 -15.36
C ILE A 126 5.34 12.23 -15.07
N MET A 127 4.06 12.23 -15.43
CA MET A 127 3.11 11.13 -15.16
C MET A 127 3.14 10.00 -16.20
N GLY A 128 3.95 10.09 -17.26
CA GLY A 128 4.10 9.01 -18.24
C GLY A 128 5.14 9.30 -19.32
N ASP A 129 6.05 8.35 -19.57
CA ASP A 129 7.23 8.52 -20.43
C ASP A 129 6.97 8.70 -21.94
N ASP A 130 5.72 8.78 -22.41
CA ASP A 130 5.42 8.82 -23.86
C ASP A 130 4.09 9.52 -24.27
N VAL A 131 3.52 10.40 -23.43
CA VAL A 131 2.23 11.06 -23.73
C VAL A 131 2.44 12.31 -24.61
N ASP A 132 1.74 12.37 -25.76
CA ASP A 132 1.75 13.56 -26.62
C ASP A 132 0.91 14.68 -25.99
N THR A 133 1.58 15.57 -25.24
CA THR A 133 0.95 16.71 -24.55
C THR A 133 0.41 17.78 -25.49
N GLU A 134 0.61 17.64 -26.81
CA GLU A 134 0.02 18.49 -27.84
C GLU A 134 -1.26 17.88 -28.46
N ASP A 135 -1.63 16.65 -28.10
CA ASP A 135 -2.87 16.02 -28.52
C ASP A 135 -3.91 16.05 -27.38
N PRO A 136 -5.01 16.83 -27.49
CA PRO A 136 -6.03 16.86 -26.45
C PRO A 136 -6.71 15.50 -26.27
N VAL A 137 -6.68 14.61 -27.27
CA VAL A 137 -7.20 13.24 -27.14
C VAL A 137 -6.31 12.40 -26.23
N ALA A 138 -4.99 12.43 -26.43
CA ALA A 138 -4.04 11.67 -25.62
C ALA A 138 -4.10 12.08 -24.14
N LEU A 139 -4.21 13.39 -23.88
CA LEU A 139 -4.37 13.92 -22.53
C LEU A 139 -5.69 13.53 -21.87
N LEU A 140 -6.78 13.53 -22.63
CA LEU A 140 -8.09 13.12 -22.12
C LEU A 140 -8.16 11.61 -21.80
N GLU A 141 -7.46 10.79 -22.58
CA GLU A 141 -7.34 9.35 -22.34
C GLU A 141 -6.49 9.06 -21.10
N LEU A 142 -5.34 9.74 -20.95
CA LEU A 142 -4.51 9.65 -19.74
C LEU A 142 -5.30 10.09 -18.49
N PHE A 143 -5.96 11.25 -18.55
CA PHE A 143 -6.72 11.77 -17.42
C PHE A 143 -7.92 10.89 -17.06
N ALA A 144 -8.60 10.32 -18.06
CA ALA A 144 -9.66 9.36 -17.80
C ALA A 144 -9.11 8.12 -17.06
N ASN A 145 -7.95 7.60 -17.48
CA ASN A 145 -7.35 6.46 -16.79
C ASN A 145 -6.92 6.77 -15.35
N LEU A 146 -6.52 8.01 -15.05
CA LEU A 146 -6.15 8.44 -13.70
C LEU A 146 -7.35 8.58 -12.74
N LEU A 147 -8.53 8.92 -13.26
CA LEU A 147 -9.74 9.10 -12.45
C LEU A 147 -10.38 7.77 -12.01
N VAL A 148 -10.05 6.67 -12.68
CA VAL A 148 -10.35 5.32 -12.20
C VAL A 148 -9.09 4.87 -11.47
N GLY A 149 -8.99 5.19 -10.18
CA GLY A 149 -7.83 4.77 -9.38
C GLY A 149 -7.64 3.25 -9.42
N ASP A 150 -6.51 2.75 -8.93
CA ASP A 150 -6.15 1.31 -8.89
C ASP A 150 -7.08 0.42 -8.01
N GLY A 151 -8.29 0.89 -7.67
CA GLY A 151 -9.31 0.12 -6.99
C GLY A 151 -9.89 -0.96 -7.90
N GLU A 152 -9.88 -2.20 -7.42
CA GLU A 152 -10.19 -3.42 -8.19
C GLU A 152 -11.66 -3.55 -8.70
N ASP A 153 -12.56 -2.62 -8.37
CA ASP A 153 -14.01 -2.72 -8.63
C ASP A 153 -14.63 -1.56 -9.44
N GLU A 154 -13.85 -0.58 -9.90
CA GLU A 154 -14.34 0.52 -10.76
C GLU A 154 -13.85 0.38 -12.21
N GLU A 155 -14.76 0.47 -13.20
CA GLU A 155 -14.41 0.47 -14.62
C GLU A 155 -14.95 1.73 -15.32
N MET A 156 -14.15 2.35 -16.19
CA MET A 156 -14.65 3.28 -17.19
C MET A 156 -14.86 2.62 -18.55
N ILE A 157 -16.13 2.54 -18.96
CA ILE A 157 -16.55 2.06 -20.26
C ILE A 157 -16.66 3.24 -21.23
N VAL A 158 -15.90 3.21 -22.30
CA VAL A 158 -15.96 4.23 -23.35
C VAL A 158 -17.29 4.15 -24.11
N LEU A 159 -18.22 5.06 -23.81
CA LEU A 159 -19.50 5.17 -24.53
C LEU A 159 -19.35 5.97 -25.83
N GLU A 160 -18.58 7.05 -25.77
CA GLU A 160 -18.13 7.79 -26.94
C GLU A 160 -16.63 8.02 -26.85
N ALA A 161 -15.90 7.37 -27.76
CA ALA A 161 -14.46 7.55 -27.88
C ALA A 161 -14.11 9.05 -28.00
N PRO A 162 -12.95 9.45 -27.44
CA PRO A 162 -12.46 10.81 -27.54
C PRO A 162 -12.50 11.33 -28.98
N LYS A 163 -13.10 12.50 -29.16
CA LYS A 163 -13.15 13.19 -30.44
C LYS A 163 -12.54 14.57 -30.28
N SER A 164 -11.54 14.86 -31.09
CA SER A 164 -11.02 16.21 -31.25
C SER A 164 -12.16 17.17 -31.65
N THR A 165 -12.23 18.32 -31.01
CA THR A 165 -13.17 19.41 -31.24
C THR A 165 -12.48 20.74 -30.99
N THR A 166 -13.23 21.84 -30.99
CA THR A 166 -12.71 23.16 -30.61
C THR A 166 -13.64 23.82 -29.60
N ILE A 167 -13.11 24.30 -28.48
CA ILE A 167 -13.85 25.05 -27.46
C ILE A 167 -13.18 26.41 -27.30
N ASP A 168 -13.98 27.47 -27.43
CA ASP A 168 -13.50 28.87 -27.48
C ASP A 168 -12.35 29.17 -28.46
N GLY A 169 -12.23 28.34 -29.51
CA GLY A 169 -11.18 28.47 -30.53
C GLY A 169 -9.87 27.75 -30.21
N GLN A 170 -9.78 27.06 -29.08
CA GLN A 170 -8.67 26.16 -28.71
C GLN A 170 -8.94 24.72 -29.13
N ASP A 171 -7.87 23.95 -29.36
CA ASP A 171 -7.96 22.52 -29.64
C ASP A 171 -8.40 21.79 -28.38
N ALA A 172 -9.40 20.91 -28.52
CA ALA A 172 -10.01 20.22 -27.41
C ALA A 172 -10.35 18.78 -27.78
N ALA A 173 -10.63 17.94 -26.81
CA ALA A 173 -11.22 16.62 -27.00
C ALA A 173 -12.42 16.48 -26.07
N ILE A 174 -13.43 15.74 -26.53
CA ILE A 174 -14.57 15.34 -25.71
C ILE A 174 -14.75 13.84 -25.80
N ALA A 175 -14.98 13.20 -24.66
CA ALA A 175 -15.29 11.79 -24.54
C ALA A 175 -16.49 11.62 -23.61
N VAL A 176 -17.18 10.51 -23.76
CA VAL A 176 -18.25 10.11 -22.84
C VAL A 176 -17.90 8.73 -22.33
N TYR A 177 -17.80 8.59 -21.03
CA TYR A 177 -17.53 7.32 -20.37
C TYR A 177 -18.69 6.98 -19.44
N GLU A 178 -19.03 5.72 -19.35
CA GLU A 178 -19.85 5.17 -18.28
C GLU A 178 -18.89 4.69 -17.19
N ILE A 179 -19.06 5.19 -15.98
CA ILE A 179 -18.28 4.80 -14.80
C ILE A 179 -19.13 3.77 -14.06
N THR A 180 -18.58 2.59 -13.82
CA THR A 180 -19.26 1.49 -13.13
C THR A 180 -18.45 1.04 -11.91
N GLY A 181 -19.06 1.10 -10.71
CA GLY A 181 -18.50 0.57 -9.46
C GLY A 181 -19.58 0.33 -8.40
N GLU A 182 -19.22 -0.31 -7.27
CA GLU A 182 -20.18 -0.66 -6.18
C GLU A 182 -20.85 0.58 -5.54
N GLN A 183 -20.17 1.74 -5.56
CA GLN A 183 -20.66 3.00 -4.97
C GLN A 183 -20.93 4.12 -5.99
N GLN A 184 -20.36 4.08 -7.20
CA GLN A 184 -20.57 5.09 -8.25
C GLN A 184 -20.99 4.46 -9.59
N ALA A 185 -22.25 4.66 -9.99
CA ALA A 185 -22.76 4.28 -11.31
C ALA A 185 -23.35 5.49 -12.05
N GLY A 186 -22.65 5.95 -13.09
CA GLY A 186 -23.06 7.13 -13.83
C GLY A 186 -22.38 7.29 -15.18
N ILE A 187 -22.85 8.23 -15.98
CA ILE A 187 -22.19 8.61 -17.23
C ILE A 187 -21.49 9.94 -17.03
N GLY A 188 -20.17 9.92 -17.19
CA GLY A 188 -19.30 11.09 -17.24
C GLY A 188 -19.14 11.63 -18.67
N VAL A 189 -19.20 12.96 -18.84
CA VAL A 189 -18.78 13.64 -20.08
C VAL A 189 -17.49 14.38 -19.77
N PHE A 190 -16.40 14.01 -20.43
CA PHE A 190 -15.07 14.52 -20.14
C PHE A 190 -14.57 15.38 -21.28
N VAL A 191 -13.91 16.48 -20.94
CA VAL A 191 -13.42 17.48 -21.88
C VAL A 191 -12.01 17.87 -21.48
N ALA A 192 -11.06 17.76 -22.40
CA ALA A 192 -9.73 18.36 -22.30
C ALA A 192 -9.62 19.50 -23.31
N ILE A 193 -9.10 20.65 -22.89
CA ILE A 193 -8.89 21.82 -23.75
C ILE A 193 -7.43 22.25 -23.61
N LEU A 194 -6.71 22.30 -24.74
CA LEU A 194 -5.34 22.80 -24.79
C LEU A 194 -5.32 24.32 -24.91
N ASP A 195 -4.78 25.01 -23.91
CA ASP A 195 -4.64 26.45 -23.90
C ASP A 195 -3.19 26.85 -23.62
N GLY A 196 -2.38 26.90 -24.69
CA GLY A 196 -0.95 27.19 -24.58
C GLY A 196 -0.20 26.06 -23.88
N GLU A 197 0.45 26.36 -22.75
CA GLU A 197 1.14 25.39 -21.89
C GLU A 197 0.21 24.72 -20.86
N ARG A 198 -1.11 24.93 -20.97
CA ARG A 198 -2.09 24.43 -19.99
C ARG A 198 -3.12 23.51 -20.62
N VAL A 199 -3.63 22.60 -19.81
CA VAL A 199 -4.74 21.70 -20.11
C VAL A 199 -5.86 22.01 -19.14
N VAL A 200 -7.01 22.46 -19.66
CA VAL A 200 -8.23 22.62 -18.87
C VAL A 200 -9.04 21.35 -18.98
N LEU A 201 -9.29 20.70 -17.84
CA LEU A 201 -10.04 19.47 -17.73
C LEU A 201 -11.40 19.77 -17.12
N SER A 202 -12.46 19.28 -17.73
CA SER A 202 -13.78 19.35 -17.15
C SER A 202 -14.50 18.04 -17.34
N PHE A 203 -15.16 17.57 -16.29
CA PHE A 203 -15.99 16.39 -16.36
C PHE A 203 -17.37 16.66 -15.76
N GLY A 204 -18.39 16.06 -16.35
CA GLY A 204 -19.76 16.11 -15.87
C GLY A 204 -20.28 14.71 -15.55
N ALA A 205 -20.52 14.41 -14.28
CA ALA A 205 -21.04 13.12 -13.81
C ALA A 205 -22.58 13.16 -13.68
N ILE A 206 -23.25 12.09 -14.11
CA ILE A 206 -24.72 11.97 -14.06
C ILE A 206 -25.11 10.52 -13.76
N THR A 207 -25.97 10.27 -12.76
CA THR A 207 -26.42 8.89 -12.47
C THR A 207 -27.36 8.34 -13.55
N ASN A 208 -27.38 7.01 -13.74
CA ASN A 208 -28.22 6.35 -14.74
C ASN A 208 -29.71 6.69 -14.62
N ALA A 209 -30.20 6.97 -13.41
CA ALA A 209 -31.59 7.33 -13.14
C ALA A 209 -32.00 8.70 -13.67
N VAL A 210 -31.06 9.64 -13.86
CA VAL A 210 -31.34 11.06 -14.13
C VAL A 210 -30.73 11.61 -15.43
N ILE A 211 -30.08 10.76 -16.24
CA ILE A 211 -29.45 11.13 -17.53
C ILE A 211 -30.37 11.95 -18.44
N ALA A 212 -31.60 11.48 -18.65
CA ALA A 212 -32.51 12.12 -19.61
C ALA A 212 -32.94 13.53 -19.18
N GLU A 213 -32.85 13.83 -17.88
CA GLU A 213 -33.21 15.12 -17.30
C GLU A 213 -32.04 16.11 -17.35
N TYR A 214 -30.84 15.68 -16.94
CA TYR A 214 -29.72 16.60 -16.74
C TYR A 214 -28.67 16.61 -17.86
N ARG A 215 -28.59 15.57 -18.71
CA ARG A 215 -27.58 15.54 -19.80
C ARG A 215 -27.62 16.77 -20.71
N PRO A 216 -28.80 17.24 -21.19
CA PRO A 216 -28.83 18.46 -22.01
C PRO A 216 -28.31 19.71 -21.28
N THR A 217 -28.44 19.76 -19.96
CA THR A 217 -27.97 20.86 -19.11
C THR A 217 -26.48 20.77 -18.85
N VAL A 218 -25.96 19.58 -18.50
CA VAL A 218 -24.52 19.31 -18.34
C VAL A 218 -23.78 19.60 -19.65
N ASP A 219 -24.30 19.12 -20.77
CA ASP A 219 -23.75 19.43 -22.10
C ASP A 219 -23.74 20.94 -22.35
N ALA A 220 -24.77 21.67 -21.91
CA ALA A 220 -24.82 23.13 -22.06
C ALA A 220 -23.80 23.85 -21.17
N ILE A 221 -23.52 23.34 -19.96
CA ILE A 221 -22.50 23.87 -19.04
C ILE A 221 -21.10 23.62 -19.63
N LEU A 222 -20.78 22.40 -20.04
CA LEU A 222 -19.48 22.04 -20.63
C LEU A 222 -19.23 22.83 -21.93
N ASN A 223 -20.24 23.03 -22.76
CA ASN A 223 -20.12 23.85 -23.97
C ASN A 223 -20.09 25.38 -23.69
N SER A 224 -20.26 25.80 -22.44
CA SER A 224 -20.20 27.22 -22.06
C SER A 224 -18.82 27.67 -21.61
N ILE A 225 -17.87 26.74 -21.47
CA ILE A 225 -16.49 27.01 -21.06
C ILE A 225 -15.88 28.05 -22.00
N LYS A 226 -15.41 29.14 -21.40
CA LYS A 226 -14.65 30.21 -22.06
C LYS A 226 -13.32 30.39 -21.38
N LEU A 227 -12.28 30.55 -22.18
CA LEU A 227 -10.93 30.71 -21.71
C LEU A 227 -10.55 32.18 -21.73
N SER A 228 -9.83 32.58 -20.71
CA SER A 228 -9.25 33.90 -20.54
C SER A 228 -7.83 33.74 -20.01
N GLU A 229 -7.01 34.76 -20.24
CA GLU A 229 -5.66 34.76 -19.67
C GLU A 229 -5.77 34.71 -18.14
N PRO A 230 -5.19 33.70 -17.48
CA PRO A 230 -5.16 33.64 -16.02
C PRO A 230 -4.35 34.85 -15.53
N VAL A 231 -4.69 35.37 -14.35
CA VAL A 231 -3.86 36.42 -13.76
C VAL A 231 -2.60 35.75 -13.21
N MET A 232 -1.56 35.66 -14.04
CA MET A 232 -0.26 35.13 -13.62
C MET A 232 0.30 35.98 -12.47
N VAL A 233 0.61 35.34 -11.36
CA VAL A 233 1.54 35.87 -10.36
C VAL A 233 2.94 35.61 -10.93
N GLU A 234 3.67 36.68 -11.28
CA GLU A 234 4.92 36.58 -12.06
C GLU A 234 6.01 35.74 -11.36
N ALA A 235 6.44 34.65 -12.00
CA ALA A 235 7.72 33.99 -11.72
C ALA A 235 8.87 34.68 -12.51
N GLU A 236 10.02 34.89 -11.85
CA GLU A 236 11.23 35.46 -12.48
C GLU A 236 12.06 34.38 -13.23
N PRO A 237 12.82 34.74 -14.30
CA PRO A 237 13.20 33.79 -15.33
C PRO A 237 14.53 33.06 -15.08
N VAL A 238 14.58 31.76 -15.41
CA VAL A 238 15.79 30.93 -15.48
C VAL A 238 16.29 30.78 -16.93
N VAL A 239 17.61 30.67 -17.09
CA VAL A 239 18.35 30.67 -18.36
C VAL A 239 18.72 29.23 -18.76
N GLU A 240 18.38 28.84 -19.99
CA GLU A 240 18.63 27.48 -20.53
C GLU A 240 20.11 27.12 -20.78
N PRO A 241 20.51 25.84 -20.62
CA PRO A 241 21.69 25.27 -21.25
C PRO A 241 21.37 24.51 -22.55
N THR A 242 22.40 24.34 -23.36
CA THR A 242 22.36 24.02 -24.80
C THR A 242 22.61 22.54 -25.11
N ALA A 243 21.92 22.05 -26.14
CA ALA A 243 21.90 20.66 -26.61
C ALA A 243 23.23 20.09 -27.16
N VAL A 244 23.38 18.76 -27.06
CA VAL A 244 24.38 17.90 -27.74
C VAL A 244 23.64 16.79 -28.51
N PRO A 245 24.09 16.35 -29.71
CA PRO A 245 23.22 15.67 -30.68
C PRO A 245 23.25 14.13 -30.62
N VAL A 246 22.10 13.56 -31.00
CA VAL A 246 21.76 12.14 -31.15
C VAL A 246 22.52 11.46 -32.30
N ALA A 247 22.85 10.17 -32.13
CA ALA A 247 23.35 9.27 -33.17
C ALA A 247 22.28 8.24 -33.58
N GLU A 248 22.12 8.05 -34.91
CA GLU A 248 21.07 7.26 -35.56
C GLU A 248 21.15 5.74 -35.33
N ALA A 249 19.97 5.13 -35.18
CA ALA A 249 19.71 3.69 -35.08
C ALA A 249 19.93 2.92 -36.40
N THR A 250 20.31 1.64 -36.29
CA THR A 250 20.27 0.69 -37.43
C THR A 250 19.50 -0.59 -37.08
N ALA A 251 18.36 -0.75 -37.78
CA ALA A 251 17.67 -1.96 -38.26
C ALA A 251 17.63 -3.24 -37.40
N VAL A 252 16.41 -3.55 -36.96
CA VAL A 252 15.91 -4.80 -36.36
C VAL A 252 15.86 -5.94 -37.41
N PRO A 253 16.25 -7.20 -37.08
CA PRO A 253 15.99 -8.36 -37.93
C PRO A 253 14.61 -9.00 -37.64
N GLU A 254 13.96 -9.54 -38.69
CA GLU A 254 12.61 -10.14 -38.63
C GLU A 254 12.51 -11.39 -37.73
N PRO A 255 11.31 -11.69 -37.18
CA PRO A 255 11.10 -12.75 -36.19
C PRO A 255 11.10 -14.15 -36.82
N VAL A 256 11.62 -15.11 -36.07
CA VAL A 256 11.55 -16.55 -36.36
C VAL A 256 10.36 -17.13 -35.59
N GLU A 257 9.39 -17.73 -36.28
CA GLU A 257 8.27 -18.43 -35.64
C GLU A 257 8.77 -19.70 -34.91
N PRO A 258 8.45 -19.91 -33.62
CA PRO A 258 8.60 -21.22 -32.98
C PRO A 258 7.35 -22.07 -33.24
N SER A 259 7.56 -23.31 -33.68
CA SER A 259 6.52 -24.34 -33.71
C SER A 259 6.49 -25.06 -32.37
N VAL A 260 5.42 -24.89 -31.59
CA VAL A 260 5.18 -25.67 -30.35
C VAL A 260 4.33 -26.89 -30.72
N ASP A 261 4.90 -28.08 -30.59
CA ASP A 261 4.16 -29.34 -30.57
C ASP A 261 3.37 -29.40 -29.25
N MET A 262 2.03 -29.36 -29.32
CA MET A 262 1.15 -29.60 -28.16
C MET A 262 1.32 -31.04 -27.67
N VAL A 263 2.15 -31.22 -26.65
CA VAL A 263 2.29 -32.43 -25.85
C VAL A 263 1.53 -32.19 -24.55
N GLY A 264 0.85 -33.21 -24.01
CA GLY A 264 -0.01 -33.09 -22.82
C GLY A 264 0.68 -32.45 -21.61
N ALA A 265 -0.13 -32.01 -20.64
CA ALA A 265 0.26 -31.21 -19.47
C ALA A 265 1.72 -31.44 -19.02
N PRO A 266 2.54 -30.38 -18.89
CA PRO A 266 3.93 -30.53 -18.45
C PRO A 266 3.93 -31.23 -17.09
N VAL A 267 4.52 -32.42 -17.03
CA VAL A 267 4.72 -33.11 -15.77
C VAL A 267 5.92 -32.43 -15.12
N PHE A 268 5.69 -31.71 -14.02
CA PHE A 268 6.76 -31.17 -13.21
C PHE A 268 7.66 -32.34 -12.75
N THR A 269 8.89 -32.33 -13.22
CA THR A 269 9.93 -33.29 -12.83
C THR A 269 11.25 -32.55 -12.75
N LEU A 270 11.97 -32.79 -11.65
CA LEU A 270 13.31 -32.24 -11.46
C LEU A 270 14.27 -32.80 -12.51
N PHE A 271 15.30 -32.02 -12.84
CA PHE A 271 16.35 -32.45 -13.75
C PHE A 271 17.13 -33.65 -13.20
N ASP A 272 17.47 -34.58 -14.08
CA ASP A 272 18.28 -35.73 -13.71
C ASP A 272 19.68 -35.27 -13.25
N GLY A 273 20.05 -35.66 -12.03
CA GLY A 273 21.40 -35.45 -11.51
C GLY A 273 21.65 -34.06 -10.92
N LEU A 274 20.61 -33.40 -10.39
CA LEU A 274 20.78 -32.23 -9.54
C LEU A 274 21.79 -32.50 -8.40
N PRO A 275 22.59 -31.50 -7.99
CA PRO A 275 23.54 -31.66 -6.90
C PRO A 275 22.85 -31.95 -5.56
N GLU A 276 23.27 -33.02 -4.87
CA GLU A 276 22.81 -33.33 -3.51
C GLU A 276 23.99 -33.23 -2.52
N PRO A 277 24.47 -32.01 -2.20
CA PRO A 277 25.54 -31.87 -1.22
C PRO A 277 25.04 -32.27 0.17
N ALA A 278 25.96 -32.72 1.02
CA ALA A 278 25.65 -32.86 2.44
C ALA A 278 25.58 -31.45 3.05
N LEU A 279 24.35 -31.01 3.34
CA LEU A 279 24.08 -29.76 4.05
C LEU A 279 24.27 -29.96 5.56
N GLU A 280 24.74 -28.93 6.26
CA GLU A 280 24.76 -28.93 7.72
C GLU A 280 23.35 -28.64 8.25
N SER A 281 22.87 -29.47 9.17
CA SER A 281 21.56 -29.28 9.80
C SER A 281 21.55 -27.99 10.61
N GLY A 282 20.50 -27.19 10.49
CA GLY A 282 20.39 -25.93 11.21
C GLY A 282 19.38 -24.97 10.61
N LEU A 283 19.20 -23.85 11.30
CA LEU A 283 18.42 -22.69 10.86
C LEU A 283 19.35 -21.63 10.28
N SER A 284 18.95 -21.06 9.16
CA SER A 284 19.55 -19.87 8.55
C SER A 284 18.48 -18.81 8.31
N MET A 285 18.87 -17.55 8.43
CA MET A 285 18.02 -16.39 8.16
C MET A 285 18.64 -15.58 7.02
N TYR A 286 17.81 -15.21 6.05
CA TYR A 286 18.17 -14.32 4.95
C TYR A 286 17.23 -13.11 5.00
N SER A 287 17.79 -11.94 5.28
CA SER A 287 17.03 -10.68 5.32
C SER A 287 17.93 -9.53 4.88
N ASN A 288 17.37 -8.50 4.25
CA ASN A 288 18.07 -7.28 3.89
C ASN A 288 18.03 -6.29 5.07
N GLY A 289 19.20 -5.94 5.62
CA GLY A 289 19.33 -4.96 6.71
C GLY A 289 19.85 -3.60 6.24
N ASN A 290 19.73 -3.29 4.95
CA ASN A 290 20.08 -1.98 4.39
C ASN A 290 18.91 -0.99 4.41
N ILE A 291 17.66 -1.47 4.54
CA ILE A 291 16.50 -0.59 4.70
C ILE A 291 16.45 -0.12 6.16
N VAL A 292 17.00 1.06 6.43
CA VAL A 292 17.14 1.60 7.79
C VAL A 292 16.00 2.59 8.10
N TYR A 293 15.35 2.40 9.25
CA TYR A 293 14.29 3.29 9.71
C TYR A 293 14.77 4.32 10.74
N ASP A 294 15.70 3.94 11.61
CA ASP A 294 16.13 4.78 12.73
C ASP A 294 17.58 4.38 13.13
N VAL A 295 18.35 5.35 13.62
CA VAL A 295 19.76 5.17 13.99
C VAL A 295 20.05 5.67 15.40
N ALA A 296 20.86 4.91 16.14
CA ALA A 296 21.32 5.29 17.46
C ALA A 296 22.84 5.17 17.59
N TYR A 297 23.46 6.08 18.33
CA TYR A 297 24.88 6.02 18.65
C TYR A 297 25.09 5.70 20.13
N TYR A 298 25.89 4.67 20.43
CA TYR A 298 26.27 4.32 21.79
C TYR A 298 27.67 3.72 21.88
N ASP A 299 28.54 4.28 22.74
CA ASP A 299 29.88 3.78 23.09
C ASP A 299 30.76 3.40 21.87
N GLY A 300 30.79 4.26 20.85
CA GLY A 300 31.60 4.01 19.64
C GLY A 300 30.96 3.06 18.62
N VAL A 301 29.69 2.71 18.81
CA VAL A 301 28.92 1.86 17.91
C VAL A 301 27.73 2.62 17.35
N VAL A 302 27.53 2.54 16.04
CA VAL A 302 26.29 2.97 15.39
C VAL A 302 25.38 1.77 15.24
N TRP A 303 24.17 1.91 15.75
CA TRP A 303 23.11 0.90 15.71
C TRP A 303 22.04 1.38 14.75
N ALA A 304 21.52 0.47 13.94
CA ALA A 304 20.49 0.74 12.95
C ALA A 304 19.31 -0.20 13.18
N ALA A 305 18.13 0.38 13.38
CA ALA A 305 16.85 -0.30 13.32
C ALA A 305 16.48 -0.46 11.85
N THR A 306 16.26 -1.71 11.41
CA THR A 306 16.10 -2.01 9.98
C THR A 306 14.92 -2.96 9.76
N ASP A 307 14.45 -3.03 8.52
CA ASP A 307 13.42 -3.96 8.08
C ASP A 307 13.87 -5.45 8.14
N GLY A 308 15.18 -5.71 8.21
CA GLY A 308 15.76 -7.05 8.26
C GLY A 308 16.44 -7.44 9.57
N GLY A 309 16.35 -6.62 10.62
CA GLY A 309 16.91 -6.88 11.94
C GLY A 309 17.55 -5.65 12.59
N LEU A 310 18.30 -5.87 13.67
CA LEU A 310 19.16 -4.85 14.26
C LEU A 310 20.57 -4.97 13.67
N VAL A 311 21.17 -3.89 13.20
CA VAL A 311 22.53 -3.88 12.62
C VAL A 311 23.45 -2.96 13.42
N ALA A 312 24.71 -3.34 13.61
CA ALA A 312 25.71 -2.53 14.31
C ALA A 312 27.01 -2.37 13.52
N TRP A 313 27.55 -1.15 13.56
CA TRP A 313 28.77 -0.73 12.87
C TRP A 313 29.77 -0.12 13.85
N ASP A 314 31.06 -0.37 13.65
CA ASP A 314 32.12 0.33 14.37
C ASP A 314 32.17 1.78 13.86
N ALA A 315 31.88 2.74 14.73
CA ALA A 315 31.75 4.13 14.32
C ALA A 315 33.06 4.76 13.84
N ALA A 316 34.21 4.16 14.18
CA ALA A 316 35.52 4.67 13.82
C ALA A 316 36.04 4.10 12.49
N THR A 317 35.61 2.89 12.12
CA THR A 317 36.07 2.23 10.89
C THR A 317 35.00 2.06 9.82
N GLY A 318 33.71 2.11 10.19
CA GLY A 318 32.61 1.71 9.31
C GLY A 318 32.57 0.22 9.05
N ASP A 319 33.26 -0.60 9.85
CA ASP A 319 33.22 -2.05 9.70
C ASP A 319 31.94 -2.61 10.34
N LEU A 320 31.27 -3.52 9.63
CA LEU A 320 30.13 -4.26 10.16
C LEU A 320 30.58 -5.06 11.39
N LEU A 321 29.94 -4.80 12.53
CA LEU A 321 30.20 -5.55 13.75
C LEU A 321 29.34 -6.81 13.79
N ARG A 322 28.02 -6.64 13.63
CA ARG A 322 27.06 -7.74 13.71
C ARG A 322 25.66 -7.29 13.26
N LYS A 323 24.86 -8.27 12.86
CA LYS A 323 23.40 -8.19 12.71
C LYS A 323 22.73 -9.19 13.66
N TRP A 324 21.57 -8.82 14.19
CA TRP A 324 20.72 -9.66 15.04
C TRP A 324 19.35 -9.82 14.39
N THR A 325 18.84 -11.04 14.45
CA THR A 325 17.51 -11.44 13.95
C THR A 325 16.73 -12.18 15.03
N THR A 326 15.56 -12.72 14.70
CA THR A 326 14.79 -13.59 15.60
C THR A 326 15.58 -14.82 16.06
N LEU A 327 16.55 -15.30 15.25
CA LEU A 327 17.48 -16.37 15.66
C LEU A 327 18.41 -15.96 16.82
N ASP A 328 18.63 -14.66 17.03
CA ASP A 328 19.47 -14.12 18.09
C ASP A 328 18.66 -13.69 19.33
N GLY A 329 17.33 -13.80 19.29
CA GLY A 329 16.42 -13.46 20.38
C GLY A 329 15.67 -12.13 20.23
N LEU A 330 15.78 -11.46 19.08
CA LEU A 330 14.90 -10.35 18.73
C LEU A 330 13.44 -10.87 18.61
N PRO A 331 12.41 -10.13 19.03
CA PRO A 331 11.02 -10.63 18.96
C PRO A 331 10.47 -10.64 17.52
N HIS A 332 11.02 -9.79 16.64
CA HIS A 332 10.65 -9.67 15.24
C HIS A 332 11.81 -9.08 14.41
N ASN A 333 11.95 -9.43 13.13
CA ASN A 333 13.04 -8.88 12.31
C ASN A 333 12.84 -7.41 11.91
N VAL A 334 11.60 -6.96 11.73
CA VAL A 334 11.30 -5.54 11.48
C VAL A 334 11.46 -4.74 12.77
N VAL A 335 12.46 -3.86 12.81
CA VAL A 335 12.73 -2.93 13.92
C VAL A 335 12.54 -1.51 13.40
N HIS A 336 11.51 -0.80 13.88
CA HIS A 336 11.15 0.54 13.38
C HIS A 336 11.95 1.65 14.03
N THR A 337 12.18 1.56 15.34
CA THR A 337 12.78 2.65 16.11
C THR A 337 13.78 2.12 17.13
N ILE A 338 14.79 2.92 17.42
CA ILE A 338 15.83 2.63 18.38
C ILE A 338 16.23 3.88 19.16
N VAL A 339 16.21 3.78 20.49
CA VAL A 339 16.73 4.85 21.36
C VAL A 339 17.70 4.30 22.39
N THR A 340 18.77 5.06 22.67
CA THR A 340 19.64 4.77 23.82
C THR A 340 18.91 5.18 25.09
N CYS A 341 18.71 4.24 26.02
CA CYS A 341 17.96 4.52 27.23
C CYS A 341 18.54 3.80 28.45
N ALA A 342 18.76 4.57 29.51
CA ALA A 342 19.31 4.06 30.77
C ALA A 342 18.20 3.40 31.65
N LEU A 343 17.62 2.30 31.19
CA LEU A 343 16.56 1.54 31.90
C LEU A 343 17.14 0.32 32.61
N GLY A 344 17.31 0.41 33.93
CA GLY A 344 17.96 -0.63 34.73
C GLY A 344 19.44 -0.86 34.40
N GLY A 345 20.05 0.02 33.61
CA GLY A 345 21.39 -0.06 33.03
C GLY A 345 21.44 0.65 31.69
N ASP A 346 22.61 0.77 31.07
CA ASP A 346 22.73 1.36 29.72
C ASP A 346 22.27 0.32 28.69
N LYS A 347 21.08 0.52 28.12
CA LYS A 347 20.44 -0.38 27.15
C LYS A 347 20.04 0.37 25.89
N LEU A 348 19.76 -0.38 24.83
CA LEU A 348 19.06 0.10 23.64
C LEU A 348 17.60 -0.35 23.76
N ALA A 349 16.66 0.58 23.63
CA ALA A 349 15.25 0.26 23.51
C ALA A 349 14.89 0.20 22.02
N LEU A 350 14.17 -0.84 21.62
CA LEU A 350 13.85 -1.17 20.24
C LEU A 350 12.33 -1.30 20.12
N GLY A 351 11.71 -0.54 19.21
CA GLY A 351 10.34 -0.76 18.76
C GLY A 351 10.33 -1.73 17.60
N THR A 352 9.58 -2.83 17.71
CA THR A 352 9.47 -3.86 16.67
C THR A 352 8.00 -4.17 16.40
N GLU A 353 7.71 -4.86 15.29
CA GLU A 353 6.36 -5.39 15.03
C GLU A 353 5.94 -6.51 16.00
N GLY A 354 6.88 -7.03 16.80
CA GLY A 354 6.62 -8.03 17.85
C GLY A 354 6.74 -7.47 19.27
N GLY A 355 6.63 -6.15 19.42
CA GLY A 355 6.62 -5.44 20.70
C GLY A 355 7.92 -4.71 21.01
N LEU A 356 8.09 -4.38 22.28
CA LEU A 356 9.25 -3.64 22.79
C LEU A 356 10.38 -4.62 23.14
N SER A 357 11.61 -4.31 22.73
CA SER A 357 12.80 -5.08 23.13
C SER A 357 13.87 -4.18 23.72
N LEU A 358 14.46 -4.60 24.85
CA LEU A 358 15.61 -3.93 25.45
C LEU A 358 16.86 -4.78 25.27
N TYR A 359 17.85 -4.27 24.56
CA TYR A 359 19.12 -4.93 24.34
C TYR A 359 20.21 -4.36 25.25
N ASP A 360 20.92 -5.22 25.98
CA ASP A 360 22.13 -4.85 26.73
C ASP A 360 23.36 -5.00 25.82
N PRO A 361 23.98 -3.89 25.34
CA PRO A 361 25.14 -3.96 24.46
C PRO A 361 26.40 -4.50 25.14
N ASN A 362 26.45 -4.51 26.49
CA ASN A 362 27.58 -5.06 27.25
C ASN A 362 27.41 -6.55 27.53
N GLY A 363 26.17 -6.97 27.80
CA GLY A 363 25.79 -8.35 28.13
C GLY A 363 25.47 -9.22 26.92
N GLY A 364 25.04 -8.61 25.81
CA GLY A 364 24.62 -9.27 24.59
C GLY A 364 23.30 -10.02 24.73
N THR A 365 22.34 -9.48 25.49
CA THR A 365 21.07 -10.13 25.80
C THR A 365 19.87 -9.22 25.53
N PHE A 366 18.80 -9.79 25.00
CA PHE A 366 17.50 -9.15 24.82
C PHE A 366 16.55 -9.42 25.99
N GLU A 367 15.77 -8.41 26.36
CA GLU A 367 14.58 -8.50 27.21
C GLU A 367 13.38 -8.07 26.36
N ASN A 368 12.46 -8.99 26.05
CA ASN A 368 11.32 -8.72 25.16
C ASN A 368 10.02 -8.57 25.96
N PHE A 369 9.28 -7.52 25.65
CA PHE A 369 8.04 -7.11 26.30
C PHE A 369 6.91 -7.15 25.27
N THR A 370 5.89 -7.95 25.56
CA THR A 370 4.69 -8.10 24.75
C THR A 370 3.45 -7.86 25.59
N GLN A 371 2.29 -7.68 24.95
CA GLN A 371 1.01 -7.53 25.66
C GLN A 371 0.71 -8.72 26.58
N ASP A 372 1.17 -9.92 26.20
CA ASP A 372 0.95 -11.15 26.95
C ASP A 372 1.85 -11.32 28.19
N ASN A 373 3.04 -10.69 28.19
CA ASN A 373 4.07 -10.97 29.19
C ASN A 373 4.46 -9.77 30.07
N SER A 374 3.90 -8.59 29.79
CA SER A 374 4.25 -7.32 30.44
C SER A 374 3.01 -6.45 30.66
N GLY A 375 3.20 -5.27 31.23
CA GLY A 375 2.17 -4.23 31.38
C GLY A 375 2.01 -3.32 30.16
N LEU A 376 2.63 -3.67 29.03
CA LEU A 376 2.55 -2.97 27.75
C LEU A 376 1.12 -3.03 27.17
N HIS A 377 0.65 -1.95 26.56
CA HIS A 377 -0.70 -1.89 26.00
C HIS A 377 -0.87 -2.80 24.78
N SER A 378 0.06 -2.74 23.83
CA SER A 378 0.04 -3.47 22.57
C SER A 378 1.46 -3.91 22.19
N ASP A 379 1.60 -5.06 21.55
CA ASP A 379 2.86 -5.52 20.97
C ASP A 379 2.96 -5.26 19.45
N ALA A 380 1.93 -4.65 18.84
CA ALA A 380 1.94 -4.34 17.40
C ALA A 380 2.28 -2.87 17.14
N GLY A 381 3.05 -2.62 16.06
CA GLY A 381 3.21 -1.28 15.49
C GLY A 381 3.89 -0.23 16.38
N ILE A 382 4.91 -0.59 17.17
CA ILE A 382 5.72 0.41 17.89
C ILE A 382 6.65 1.11 16.90
N VAL A 383 6.39 2.38 16.62
CA VAL A 383 7.06 3.13 15.55
C VAL A 383 7.90 4.30 16.05
N SER A 384 7.70 4.77 17.28
CA SER A 384 8.52 5.83 17.87
C SER A 384 8.73 5.63 19.37
N LEU A 385 9.89 6.06 19.88
CA LEU A 385 10.27 5.94 21.28
C LEU A 385 10.91 7.24 21.79
N ALA A 386 10.60 7.62 23.03
CA ALA A 386 11.35 8.64 23.76
C ALA A 386 11.71 8.17 25.18
N CYS A 387 12.97 8.38 25.55
CA CYS A 387 13.51 7.93 26.83
C CYS A 387 13.43 9.00 27.93
N VAL A 388 12.91 8.63 29.11
CA VAL A 388 12.94 9.45 30.32
C VAL A 388 13.71 8.73 31.43
N PRO A 389 15.06 8.78 31.42
CA PRO A 389 15.89 7.89 32.22
C PRO A 389 15.78 8.17 33.73
N ASN A 390 15.55 9.41 34.14
CA ASN A 390 15.37 9.78 35.56
C ASN A 390 14.16 9.07 36.19
N LEU A 391 13.14 8.80 35.39
CA LEU A 391 11.91 8.14 35.81
C LEU A 391 11.91 6.63 35.52
N GLN A 392 12.89 6.12 34.76
CA GLN A 392 12.89 4.76 34.22
C GLN A 392 11.65 4.50 33.35
N THR A 393 11.34 5.46 32.48
CA THR A 393 10.12 5.46 31.67
C THR A 393 10.44 5.58 30.20
N LEU A 394 9.65 4.93 29.36
CA LEU A 394 9.57 5.14 27.92
C LEU A 394 8.24 5.80 27.58
N VAL A 395 8.27 6.74 26.64
CA VAL A 395 7.08 7.11 25.87
C VAL A 395 7.14 6.32 24.57
N ILE A 396 6.06 5.64 24.25
CA ILE A 396 5.93 4.71 23.13
C ILE A 396 4.84 5.25 22.21
N GLY A 397 5.17 5.52 20.96
CA GLY A 397 4.21 5.83 19.91
C GLY A 397 3.90 4.59 19.07
N TYR A 398 2.62 4.38 18.82
CA TYR A 398 2.10 3.30 17.99
C TYR A 398 1.64 3.82 16.62
N ASP A 399 1.67 2.96 15.60
CA ASP A 399 1.24 3.32 14.24
C ASP A 399 -0.28 3.53 14.15
N LEU A 400 -1.08 2.81 14.94
CA LEU A 400 -2.55 2.89 14.90
C LEU A 400 -3.22 3.00 16.28
N ASP A 401 -2.44 3.01 17.34
CA ASP A 401 -2.92 2.83 18.72
C ASP A 401 -2.47 3.95 19.65
N GLY A 402 -2.16 5.14 19.10
CA GLY A 402 -1.87 6.32 19.90
C GLY A 402 -0.54 6.23 20.65
N VAL A 403 -0.55 6.61 21.93
CA VAL A 403 0.69 6.77 22.73
C VAL A 403 0.56 6.13 24.10
N GLU A 404 1.63 5.50 24.58
CA GLU A 404 1.74 4.94 25.93
C GLU A 404 2.94 5.51 26.68
N VAL A 405 2.73 5.83 27.96
CA VAL A 405 3.80 6.15 28.91
C VAL A 405 4.04 4.92 29.78
N TYR A 406 5.12 4.19 29.50
CA TYR A 406 5.46 2.89 30.09
C TYR A 406 6.55 3.00 31.16
N ASP A 407 6.21 2.67 32.41
CA ASP A 407 7.17 2.58 33.53
C ASP A 407 7.84 1.20 33.55
N TYR A 408 9.12 1.16 33.18
CA TYR A 408 9.92 -0.06 33.12
C TYR A 408 10.09 -0.74 34.48
N ALA A 409 10.22 0.04 35.55
CA ALA A 409 10.48 -0.51 36.87
C ALA A 409 9.21 -1.08 37.53
N ALA A 410 8.06 -0.47 37.25
CA ALA A 410 6.76 -0.92 37.72
C ALA A 410 6.11 -1.97 36.80
N ASP A 411 6.54 -2.05 35.54
CA ASP A 411 5.92 -2.85 34.48
C ASP A 411 4.44 -2.49 34.30
N THR A 412 4.18 -1.20 34.09
CA THR A 412 2.83 -0.64 33.91
C THR A 412 2.82 0.53 32.94
N GLY A 413 1.86 0.55 32.02
CA GLY A 413 1.59 1.66 31.12
C GLY A 413 0.42 2.56 31.50
N VAL A 414 0.49 3.83 31.07
CA VAL A 414 -0.67 4.70 30.90
C VAL A 414 -0.83 4.96 29.41
N HIS A 415 -1.89 4.40 28.82
CA HIS A 415 -2.21 4.53 27.41
C HIS A 415 -3.15 5.71 27.16
N TYR A 416 -2.93 6.38 26.04
CA TYR A 416 -3.73 7.48 25.52
C TYR A 416 -4.30 7.04 24.17
N GLU A 417 -5.62 6.78 24.15
CA GLU A 417 -6.32 6.20 23.02
C GLU A 417 -6.45 7.20 21.84
N PRO A 418 -6.45 6.71 20.58
CA PRO A 418 -6.79 7.51 19.41
C PRO A 418 -8.16 8.17 19.55
N PHE A 419 -8.31 9.41 19.08
CA PHE A 419 -9.58 10.15 19.05
C PHE A 419 -10.24 10.44 20.41
N ASP A 420 -9.70 9.91 21.52
CA ASP A 420 -9.99 10.35 22.89
C ASP A 420 -8.90 11.32 23.34
N HIS A 421 -8.99 12.54 22.80
CA HIS A 421 -8.10 13.68 23.06
C HIS A 421 -6.76 13.70 22.31
N LEU A 422 -6.37 12.63 21.59
CA LEU A 422 -5.36 12.66 20.51
C LEU A 422 -6.03 12.87 19.15
N GLU A 423 -5.33 13.50 18.20
CA GLU A 423 -5.89 13.78 16.86
C GLU A 423 -6.06 12.52 16.01
N SER A 424 -5.08 11.62 16.03
CA SER A 424 -5.13 10.35 15.30
C SER A 424 -4.48 9.23 16.09
N GLY A 425 -4.64 7.99 15.62
CA GLY A 425 -3.95 6.83 16.18
C GLY A 425 -2.49 6.69 15.75
N PHE A 426 -2.05 7.50 14.78
CA PHE A 426 -0.68 7.47 14.26
C PHE A 426 0.20 8.38 15.11
N ALA A 427 1.14 7.81 15.85
CA ALA A 427 2.15 8.54 16.60
C ALA A 427 3.52 8.41 15.91
N GLU A 428 3.66 9.13 14.79
CA GLU A 428 4.82 9.09 13.89
C GLU A 428 6.14 9.33 14.62
N ALA A 429 6.16 10.33 15.50
CA ALA A 429 7.31 10.65 16.35
C ALA A 429 6.86 11.19 17.70
N VAL A 430 7.65 10.96 18.74
CA VAL A 430 7.37 11.42 20.11
C VAL A 430 8.57 12.15 20.70
N ALA A 431 8.30 13.25 21.40
CA ALA A 431 9.31 14.06 22.07
C ALA A 431 8.88 14.40 23.49
N VAL A 432 9.84 14.44 24.43
CA VAL A 432 9.55 14.73 25.84
C VAL A 432 10.29 15.99 26.29
N VAL A 433 9.53 16.93 26.85
CA VAL A 433 10.05 18.11 27.53
C VAL A 433 10.13 17.86 29.04
N GLY A 434 11.32 18.05 29.61
CA GLY A 434 11.57 17.83 31.05
C GLY A 434 11.46 16.36 31.46
N ASP A 435 10.99 16.10 32.69
CA ASP A 435 10.70 14.75 33.19
C ASP A 435 9.18 14.47 33.03
N LEU A 436 8.69 14.39 31.79
CA LEU A 436 7.27 14.29 31.41
C LEU A 436 6.43 15.54 31.76
N GLU A 437 7.02 16.73 31.70
CA GLU A 437 6.26 17.97 31.87
C GLU A 437 5.30 18.17 30.69
N GLU A 438 5.80 17.91 29.48
CA GLU A 438 5.04 17.81 28.24
C GLU A 438 5.55 16.65 27.39
N ILE A 439 4.62 15.93 26.76
CA ILE A 439 4.89 14.90 25.75
C ILE A 439 4.27 15.42 24.46
N TRP A 440 5.10 15.61 23.46
CA TRP A 440 4.71 16.06 22.14
C TRP A 440 4.64 14.85 21.21
N VAL A 441 3.59 14.79 20.41
CA VAL A 441 3.28 13.65 19.53
C VAL A 441 3.01 14.20 18.14
N ALA A 442 3.80 13.77 17.17
CA ALA A 442 3.58 14.05 15.76
C ALA A 442 2.55 13.08 15.19
N HIS A 443 1.59 13.62 14.44
CA HIS A 443 0.54 12.89 13.75
C HIS A 443 0.56 13.27 12.26
N ILE A 444 -0.20 12.51 11.46
CA ILE A 444 -0.58 12.94 10.11
C ILE A 444 -1.39 14.25 10.24
N GLY A 445 -0.88 15.36 9.69
CA GLY A 445 -1.57 16.65 9.67
C GLY A 445 -1.57 17.47 10.98
N ALA A 446 -1.04 16.96 12.09
CA ALA A 446 -1.22 17.60 13.39
C ALA A 446 -0.16 17.25 14.42
N VAL A 447 -0.18 17.97 15.55
CA VAL A 447 0.65 17.70 16.72
C VAL A 447 -0.18 17.72 18.00
N SER A 448 -0.07 16.68 18.83
CA SER A 448 -0.68 16.64 20.16
C SER A 448 0.35 16.90 21.26
N VAL A 449 -0.11 17.48 22.37
CA VAL A 449 0.69 17.77 23.56
C VAL A 449 -0.03 17.28 24.80
N ILE A 450 0.52 16.26 25.44
CA ILE A 450 0.05 15.69 26.70
C ILE A 450 0.84 16.33 27.83
N ARG A 451 0.15 16.95 28.80
CA ARG A 451 0.80 17.62 29.94
C ARG A 451 0.77 16.76 31.20
N ALA A 452 1.65 17.08 32.14
CA ALA A 452 1.76 16.37 33.43
C ALA A 452 0.47 16.29 34.27
N ASP A 453 -0.51 17.18 34.05
CA ASP A 453 -1.82 17.12 34.72
C ASP A 453 -2.85 16.24 33.99
N GLY A 454 -2.44 15.60 32.89
CA GLY A 454 -3.26 14.77 32.02
C GLY A 454 -4.07 15.57 31.00
N SER A 455 -3.94 16.91 30.96
CA SER A 455 -4.58 17.69 29.90
C SER A 455 -3.87 17.49 28.58
N ILE A 456 -4.66 17.33 27.52
CA ILE A 456 -4.15 17.20 26.16
C ILE A 456 -4.60 18.42 25.36
N SER A 457 -3.72 18.92 24.49
CA SER A 457 -4.03 19.93 23.49
C SER A 457 -3.49 19.45 22.16
N TYR A 458 -4.24 19.62 21.09
CA TYR A 458 -3.79 19.32 19.75
C TYR A 458 -3.74 20.61 18.93
N TYR A 459 -2.88 20.61 17.93
CA TYR A 459 -2.53 21.75 17.09
C TYR A 459 -2.53 21.29 15.64
N ASP A 460 -3.37 21.94 14.84
CA ASP A 460 -3.62 21.69 13.42
C ASP A 460 -3.67 23.03 12.66
N SER A 461 -3.95 22.99 11.35
CA SER A 461 -4.14 24.18 10.53
C SER A 461 -5.23 25.11 11.08
N ASP A 462 -6.33 24.57 11.62
CA ASP A 462 -7.49 25.32 12.12
C ASP A 462 -7.18 26.19 13.34
N ASN A 463 -6.35 25.70 14.27
CA ASN A 463 -6.22 26.31 15.59
C ASN A 463 -4.83 26.88 15.91
N SER A 464 -3.82 26.50 15.12
CA SER A 464 -2.42 26.84 15.39
C SER A 464 -1.70 27.48 14.21
N GLY A 465 -2.32 27.46 13.02
CA GLY A 465 -1.66 27.90 11.79
C GLY A 465 -0.54 26.95 11.37
N LEU A 466 -0.62 25.68 11.78
CA LEU A 466 0.15 24.56 11.23
C LEU A 466 -0.43 24.12 9.88
N ASP A 467 -0.79 25.06 9.01
CA ASP A 467 -0.16 25.39 7.73
C ASP A 467 -0.94 26.56 7.08
N ASP A 468 -0.40 27.21 6.05
CA ASP A 468 -1.05 28.28 5.29
C ASP A 468 -2.36 27.76 4.64
N PRO A 469 -3.53 28.39 4.87
CA PRO A 469 -4.78 27.98 4.21
C PRO A 469 -4.78 28.17 2.67
N ASN A 470 -3.64 28.42 2.00
CA ASN A 470 -3.52 28.67 0.55
C ASN A 470 -2.62 27.65 -0.20
N THR A 471 -2.28 26.49 0.35
CA THR A 471 -1.53 25.44 -0.37
C THR A 471 -2.30 24.12 -0.34
N ASP A 472 -2.81 23.68 -1.50
CA ASP A 472 -3.62 22.47 -1.69
C ASP A 472 -2.79 21.18 -1.93
N ASP A 473 -1.54 21.14 -1.47
CA ASP A 473 -0.67 19.97 -1.71
C ASP A 473 -0.74 18.97 -0.56
N PHE A 474 -0.83 17.69 -0.92
CA PHE A 474 -0.91 16.50 -0.06
C PHE A 474 0.34 16.26 0.84
N GLU A 475 1.07 17.29 1.27
CA GLU A 475 2.37 17.20 1.96
C GLU A 475 2.34 17.46 3.48
N HIS A 476 1.19 17.55 4.14
CA HIS A 476 1.12 17.97 5.55
C HIS A 476 1.40 16.84 6.58
N PHE A 477 2.47 16.06 6.42
CA PHE A 477 2.91 15.11 7.46
C PHE A 477 3.86 15.77 8.43
N VAL A 478 3.56 15.70 9.73
CA VAL A 478 4.57 15.94 10.75
C VAL A 478 5.36 14.64 10.92
N ASN A 479 6.54 14.57 10.29
CA ASN A 479 7.30 13.32 10.21
C ASN A 479 8.16 13.08 11.45
N ASP A 480 8.71 14.17 12.02
CA ASP A 480 9.64 14.06 13.14
C ASP A 480 9.55 15.27 14.08
N ILE A 481 9.89 15.04 15.35
CA ILE A 481 9.83 16.02 16.43
C ILE A 481 10.99 15.85 17.42
N VAL A 482 11.69 16.94 17.71
CA VAL A 482 12.84 16.96 18.63
C VAL A 482 12.75 18.09 19.64
N VAL A 483 13.40 17.89 20.79
CA VAL A 483 13.58 18.91 21.84
C VAL A 483 15.05 19.30 21.92
N ASP A 484 15.34 20.59 21.76
CA ASP A 484 16.71 21.08 21.90
C ASP A 484 17.17 21.21 23.36
N ALA A 485 18.46 21.52 23.55
CA ALA A 485 19.05 21.65 24.89
C ALA A 485 18.47 22.79 25.75
N ASN A 486 17.71 23.72 25.17
CA ASN A 486 17.01 24.78 25.89
C ASN A 486 15.57 24.40 26.26
N GLY A 487 15.10 23.22 25.82
CA GLY A 487 13.71 22.77 25.98
C GLY A 487 12.78 23.33 24.90
N THR A 488 13.31 23.85 23.80
CA THR A 488 12.51 24.30 22.66
C THR A 488 12.16 23.09 21.79
N VAL A 489 10.89 22.99 21.42
CA VAL A 489 10.37 21.92 20.56
C VAL A 489 10.44 22.37 19.11
N TRP A 490 10.86 21.45 18.26
CA TRP A 490 10.99 21.60 16.82
C TRP A 490 10.37 20.40 16.13
N PHE A 491 9.65 20.62 15.04
CA PHE A 491 9.12 19.51 14.24
C PHE A 491 9.13 19.83 12.76
N GLY A 492 9.37 18.79 11.96
CA GLY A 492 9.41 18.86 10.51
C GLY A 492 8.01 18.63 9.96
N GLN A 493 7.60 19.44 8.99
CA GLN A 493 6.34 19.28 8.28
C GLN A 493 6.53 19.45 6.76
N GLY A 494 5.46 19.33 5.99
CA GLY A 494 5.48 19.68 4.56
C GLY A 494 6.13 21.04 4.31
N GLY A 495 7.09 21.09 3.38
CA GLY A 495 7.75 22.32 2.95
C GLY A 495 8.64 23.05 3.98
N GLY A 496 8.80 22.56 5.22
CA GLY A 496 9.61 23.28 6.19
C GLY A 496 9.69 22.75 7.63
N LEU A 497 10.22 23.60 8.50
CA LEU A 497 10.50 23.33 9.91
C LEU A 497 9.71 24.29 10.79
N THR A 498 9.04 23.78 11.83
CA THR A 498 8.32 24.59 12.80
C THR A 498 9.02 24.60 14.15
N ARG A 499 9.17 25.79 14.74
CA ARG A 499 9.59 26.00 16.14
C ARG A 499 8.40 26.31 17.02
N VAL A 500 8.35 25.68 18.18
CA VAL A 500 7.43 26.05 19.27
C VAL A 500 8.08 27.11 20.16
N ASP A 501 7.52 28.31 20.14
CA ASP A 501 7.83 29.43 21.01
C ASP A 501 7.00 29.41 22.30
N GLY A 502 7.42 30.19 23.30
CA GLY A 502 6.69 30.32 24.57
C GLY A 502 5.23 30.76 24.38
N ASP A 503 4.34 30.22 25.22
CA ASP A 503 2.87 30.27 25.09
C ASP A 503 2.30 29.42 23.91
N ASN A 504 3.05 28.42 23.42
CA ASN A 504 2.69 27.56 22.27
C ASN A 504 2.39 28.35 21.00
N ALA A 505 3.20 29.38 20.75
CA ALA A 505 3.18 30.08 19.48
C ALA A 505 4.08 29.34 18.49
N PHE A 506 3.65 29.17 17.24
CA PHE A 506 4.42 28.45 16.23
C PHE A 506 5.12 29.46 15.30
N THR A 507 6.41 29.22 15.02
CA THR A 507 7.18 29.93 13.99
C THR A 507 7.60 28.92 12.93
N PHE A 508 7.06 29.05 11.72
CA PHE A 508 7.41 28.24 10.56
C PHE A 508 8.62 28.82 9.82
N PHE A 509 9.44 27.94 9.25
CA PHE A 509 10.60 28.26 8.42
C PHE A 509 10.56 27.38 7.17
N ASN A 510 10.62 28.00 5.99
CA ASN A 510 10.65 27.29 4.70
C ASN A 510 11.80 27.80 3.81
N GLY A 511 11.81 27.35 2.55
CA GLY A 511 12.80 27.77 1.56
C GLY A 511 12.82 29.27 1.25
N ASP A 512 11.71 30.00 1.46
CA ASP A 512 11.65 31.45 1.28
C ASP A 512 12.28 32.21 2.46
N ASP A 513 12.16 31.66 3.67
CA ASP A 513 12.68 32.24 4.90
C ASP A 513 14.17 31.92 5.11
N VAL A 514 14.59 30.71 4.73
CA VAL A 514 15.92 30.17 5.07
C VAL A 514 16.88 30.26 3.90
N THR A 515 17.93 31.08 4.05
CA THR A 515 18.96 31.18 3.01
C THR A 515 19.76 29.88 2.90
N GLY A 516 19.81 29.30 1.70
CA GLY A 516 20.56 28.07 1.43
C GLY A 516 19.82 26.78 1.73
N TRP A 517 18.48 26.86 1.84
CA TRP A 517 17.62 25.69 2.02
C TRP A 517 17.70 24.75 0.80
N PRO A 518 18.05 23.46 0.97
CA PRO A 518 18.41 22.58 -0.13
C PRO A 518 17.23 21.84 -0.78
N PHE A 519 16.01 21.96 -0.26
CA PHE A 519 14.89 21.11 -0.71
C PHE A 519 13.53 21.79 -0.56
N PHE A 520 12.58 21.43 -1.41
CA PHE A 520 11.23 22.01 -1.41
C PHE A 520 10.18 21.11 -0.75
N THR A 521 10.58 19.92 -0.31
CA THR A 521 9.70 18.84 0.15
C THR A 521 9.64 18.75 1.67
N ASN A 522 8.90 17.74 2.16
CA ASN A 522 8.83 17.34 3.55
C ASN A 522 10.20 17.19 4.24
N VAL A 523 10.30 17.74 5.45
CA VAL A 523 11.39 17.42 6.39
C VAL A 523 11.08 16.05 7.00
N ALA A 524 11.94 15.06 6.71
CA ALA A 524 11.72 13.67 7.12
C ALA A 524 12.26 13.37 8.52
N GLY A 525 13.40 13.97 8.87
CA GLY A 525 14.10 13.75 10.13
C GLY A 525 14.84 15.00 10.63
N LEU A 526 15.01 15.07 11.94
CA LEU A 526 15.54 16.20 12.67
C LEU A 526 16.55 15.76 13.73
N ALA A 527 17.68 16.46 13.80
CA ALA A 527 18.66 16.28 14.87
C ALA A 527 19.00 17.60 15.56
N ALA A 528 18.77 17.67 16.87
CA ALA A 528 19.20 18.81 17.66
C ALA A 528 20.71 18.73 18.00
N ALA A 529 21.48 19.72 17.54
CA ALA A 529 22.90 19.79 17.84
C ALA A 529 23.15 20.44 19.23
N PRO A 530 24.22 20.07 19.95
CA PRO A 530 24.52 20.62 21.28
C PRO A 530 24.78 22.15 21.33
N ASP A 531 25.04 22.78 20.19
CA ASP A 531 25.26 24.22 20.08
C ASP A 531 23.97 25.03 19.83
N GLY A 532 22.83 24.35 19.71
CA GLY A 532 21.52 24.94 19.46
C GLY A 532 21.16 25.10 17.98
N THR A 533 21.97 24.57 17.07
CA THR A 533 21.62 24.40 15.65
C THR A 533 20.88 23.07 15.44
N LEU A 534 20.31 22.88 14.25
CA LEU A 534 19.59 21.67 13.87
C LEU A 534 20.17 21.09 12.58
N TYR A 535 20.17 19.78 12.44
CA TYR A 535 20.27 19.14 11.14
C TYR A 535 18.88 18.68 10.72
N THR A 536 18.54 18.97 9.47
CA THR A 536 17.29 18.52 8.86
C THR A 536 17.62 17.78 7.57
N ASN A 537 16.91 16.70 7.28
CA ASN A 537 16.99 16.02 5.99
C ASN A 537 15.63 16.06 5.28
N ALA A 538 15.67 16.06 3.95
CA ALA A 538 14.51 15.86 3.11
C ALA A 538 14.42 14.40 2.67
N GLY A 539 13.19 13.99 2.36
CA GLY A 539 12.90 12.67 1.80
C GLY A 539 13.59 12.39 0.46
N PHE A 540 14.22 13.34 -0.20
CA PHE A 540 14.94 13.11 -1.47
C PHE A 540 16.43 13.50 -1.39
N GLY A 541 17.09 13.24 -0.25
CA GLY A 541 18.56 13.29 -0.19
C GLY A 541 19.18 14.58 0.35
N GLY A 542 18.48 15.71 0.37
CA GLY A 542 19.04 16.99 0.82
C GLY A 542 19.16 17.12 2.34
N ILE A 543 20.26 17.68 2.86
CA ILE A 543 20.46 17.97 4.28
C ILE A 543 20.78 19.46 4.50
N CYS A 544 20.13 20.11 5.46
CA CYS A 544 20.45 21.47 5.93
C CYS A 544 20.97 21.45 7.37
N HIS A 545 22.14 22.08 7.61
CA HIS A 545 22.58 22.44 8.95
C HIS A 545 22.01 23.82 9.32
N PHE A 546 20.80 23.84 9.87
CA PHE A 546 20.04 25.05 10.16
C PHE A 546 20.50 25.78 11.43
N ASP A 547 20.87 27.06 11.30
CA ASP A 547 21.09 27.96 12.43
C ASP A 547 19.87 28.87 12.66
N PRO A 548 19.10 28.66 13.75
CA PRO A 548 17.90 29.44 14.01
C PRO A 548 18.17 30.89 14.43
N ALA A 549 19.41 31.25 14.79
CA ALA A 549 19.77 32.62 15.16
C ALA A 549 20.01 33.51 13.93
N THR A 550 20.47 32.91 12.83
CA THR A 550 20.75 33.60 11.56
C THR A 550 19.77 33.26 10.44
N VAL A 551 18.92 32.23 10.64
CA VAL A 551 17.90 31.76 9.69
C VAL A 551 18.54 31.41 8.35
N ASN A 552 19.53 30.52 8.39
CA ASN A 552 20.24 30.03 7.22
C ASN A 552 20.69 28.59 7.42
N CYS A 553 20.88 27.87 6.32
CA CYS A 553 21.71 26.69 6.31
C CYS A 553 23.16 27.14 6.40
N VAL A 554 23.85 26.76 7.48
CA VAL A 554 25.28 27.02 7.69
C VAL A 554 26.08 26.29 6.62
N ASP A 555 25.72 25.03 6.38
CA ASP A 555 26.17 24.17 5.30
C ASP A 555 24.97 23.33 4.81
N SER A 556 25.03 22.85 3.56
CA SER A 556 24.04 21.95 2.97
C SER A 556 24.73 20.82 2.20
N PHE A 557 24.07 19.67 2.09
CA PHE A 557 24.57 18.49 1.40
C PHE A 557 23.47 17.93 0.49
N GLU A 558 23.81 17.66 -0.76
CA GLU A 558 22.94 17.06 -1.79
C GLU A 558 23.83 16.22 -2.71
N ASP A 559 23.40 14.99 -3.02
CA ASP A 559 24.06 14.08 -3.96
C ASP A 559 25.58 13.92 -3.71
N GLU A 560 26.02 14.00 -2.46
CA GLU A 560 27.43 13.92 -2.13
C GLU A 560 27.91 12.46 -2.22
N PRO A 561 29.12 12.19 -2.73
CA PRO A 561 29.64 10.83 -2.78
C PRO A 561 29.69 10.16 -1.40
N GLY A 562 28.94 9.07 -1.23
CA GLY A 562 28.82 8.34 0.04
C GLY A 562 27.57 8.69 0.85
N MET A 563 26.74 9.60 0.37
CA MET A 563 25.33 9.66 0.76
C MET A 563 24.60 8.49 0.10
N GLY A 564 23.82 7.75 0.90
CA GLY A 564 22.90 6.74 0.37
C GLY A 564 21.79 7.44 -0.40
N GLU A 565 21.40 6.80 -1.49
CA GLU A 565 20.27 7.24 -2.31
C GLU A 565 18.94 6.94 -1.59
N ASP A 566 17.83 7.43 -2.15
CA ASP A 566 16.45 7.24 -1.67
C ASP A 566 16.07 7.98 -0.38
N PHE A 567 14.93 7.59 0.20
CA PHE A 567 14.26 8.33 1.26
C PHE A 567 15.02 8.27 2.58
N ASN A 568 15.64 9.40 2.96
CA ASN A 568 16.27 9.53 4.27
C ASN A 568 15.18 9.54 5.36
N THR A 569 15.23 8.60 6.29
CA THR A 569 14.18 8.40 7.31
C THR A 569 14.48 9.10 8.63
N ASP A 570 15.76 9.15 9.02
CA ASP A 570 16.18 9.74 10.30
C ASP A 570 17.64 10.25 10.22
N ILE A 571 18.00 11.21 11.08
CA ILE A 571 19.35 11.75 11.23
C ILE A 571 19.69 12.03 12.69
N ILE A 572 20.91 11.69 13.11
CA ILE A 572 21.43 11.99 14.46
C ILE A 572 22.75 12.76 14.44
N VAL A 573 22.93 13.60 15.46
CA VAL A 573 24.26 14.14 15.83
C VAL A 573 24.81 13.31 16.99
N ALA A 574 25.81 12.48 16.71
CA ALA A 574 26.44 11.66 17.73
C ALA A 574 27.37 12.47 18.65
N ASP A 575 27.64 11.93 19.85
CA ASP A 575 28.49 12.61 20.85
C ASP A 575 29.98 12.73 20.42
N ASN A 576 30.38 11.94 19.41
CA ASN A 576 31.69 12.02 18.76
C ASN A 576 31.77 13.22 17.78
N GLY A 577 30.65 13.90 17.52
CA GLY A 577 30.52 15.04 16.63
C GLY A 577 30.26 14.70 15.17
N ASN A 578 30.06 13.42 14.83
CA ASN A 578 29.72 12.96 13.50
C ASN A 578 28.20 12.99 13.28
N LEU A 579 27.80 13.02 12.01
CA LEU A 579 26.42 12.79 11.60
C LEU A 579 26.26 11.37 11.11
N TYR A 580 25.12 10.78 11.44
CA TYR A 580 24.67 9.51 10.89
C TYR A 580 23.22 9.69 10.45
N TYR A 581 22.88 9.26 9.25
CA TYR A 581 21.49 9.24 8.83
C TYR A 581 21.14 7.88 8.21
N ALA A 582 19.87 7.53 8.34
CA ALA A 582 19.27 6.30 7.85
C ALA A 582 18.79 6.46 6.40
N SER A 583 19.08 5.49 5.54
CA SER A 583 18.59 5.42 4.16
C SER A 583 18.09 4.01 3.81
N GLU A 584 17.52 3.83 2.62
CA GLU A 584 17.11 2.51 2.12
C GLU A 584 18.30 1.65 1.65
N GLU A 585 19.47 2.26 1.49
CA GLU A 585 20.73 1.61 1.11
C GLU A 585 21.68 1.32 2.28
N GLY A 586 21.37 1.82 3.49
CA GLY A 586 22.16 1.58 4.70
C GLY A 586 22.26 2.80 5.60
N VAL A 587 23.43 2.99 6.21
CA VAL A 587 23.71 4.15 7.07
C VAL A 587 24.77 5.01 6.42
N SER A 588 24.48 6.30 6.24
CA SER A 588 25.47 7.27 5.77
C SER A 588 26.09 8.03 6.93
N ALA A 589 27.42 8.01 6.98
CA ALA A 589 28.22 8.63 8.02
C ALA A 589 29.02 9.85 7.50
N TYR A 590 28.99 10.95 8.25
CA TYR A 590 29.79 12.15 7.97
C TYR A 590 30.70 12.50 9.13
N ASP A 591 32.01 12.51 8.88
CA ASP A 591 33.05 12.81 9.87
C ASP A 591 33.61 14.24 9.79
N GLY A 592 32.96 15.10 8.98
CA GLY A 592 33.42 16.46 8.68
C GLY A 592 34.44 16.55 7.53
N SER A 593 34.83 15.42 6.93
CA SER A 593 35.73 15.38 5.76
C SER A 593 35.08 14.84 4.49
N GLY A 594 34.04 14.01 4.61
CA GLY A 594 33.22 13.48 3.52
C GLY A 594 32.23 12.43 4.01
N TRP A 595 31.29 12.08 3.14
CA TRP A 595 30.28 11.06 3.39
C TRP A 595 30.79 9.65 3.10
N GLN A 596 30.25 8.67 3.82
CA GLN A 596 30.51 7.26 3.63
C GLN A 596 29.23 6.46 3.82
N LEU A 597 28.85 5.67 2.81
CA LEU A 597 27.74 4.72 2.91
C LEU A 597 28.24 3.42 3.52
N TRP A 598 27.59 2.99 4.60
CA TRP A 598 27.82 1.72 5.28
C TRP A 598 26.62 0.82 5.04
N ALA A 599 26.82 -0.19 4.19
CA ALA A 599 25.81 -1.14 3.76
C ALA A 599 26.30 -2.58 3.98
N ILE A 600 25.39 -3.47 4.38
CA ILE A 600 25.66 -4.90 4.48
C ILE A 600 25.53 -5.57 3.11
N ASP A 601 26.47 -6.48 2.82
CA ASP A 601 26.45 -7.33 1.62
C ASP A 601 25.52 -8.53 1.88
N GLU A 602 24.21 -8.28 1.81
CA GLU A 602 23.17 -9.31 1.96
C GLU A 602 22.70 -9.84 0.60
N LYS A 603 22.21 -11.08 0.63
CA LYS A 603 21.73 -11.79 -0.56
C LYS A 603 20.34 -11.34 -1.02
N PRO A 604 19.32 -11.29 -0.14
CA PRO A 604 18.02 -10.79 -0.54
C PRO A 604 18.06 -9.27 -0.69
N GLU A 605 17.33 -8.76 -1.68
CA GLU A 605 17.17 -7.31 -1.89
C GLU A 605 15.94 -6.75 -1.19
N ALA A 606 14.97 -7.62 -0.86
CA ALA A 606 13.77 -7.26 -0.12
C ALA A 606 13.55 -8.20 1.07
N ASN A 607 12.67 -7.80 2.00
CA ASN A 607 12.25 -8.63 3.14
C ASN A 607 10.79 -9.09 3.07
N SER A 608 10.03 -8.60 2.09
CA SER A 608 8.60 -8.86 1.97
C SER A 608 8.32 -9.79 0.78
N TYR A 609 8.04 -11.05 1.09
CA TYR A 609 7.73 -12.08 0.10
C TYR A 609 6.28 -12.54 0.19
N ARG A 610 5.66 -12.78 -0.97
CA ARG A 610 4.29 -13.29 -1.11
C ARG A 610 4.24 -14.73 -1.59
N THR A 611 5.28 -15.18 -2.28
CA THR A 611 5.30 -16.51 -2.89
C THR A 611 6.72 -17.06 -2.98
N ILE A 612 6.83 -18.38 -2.85
CA ILE A 612 8.07 -19.14 -3.04
C ILE A 612 7.79 -20.42 -3.83
N ALA A 613 8.68 -20.77 -4.77
CA ALA A 613 8.54 -22.00 -5.56
C ALA A 613 9.88 -22.59 -5.99
N GLN A 614 9.89 -23.89 -6.27
CA GLN A 614 11.05 -24.60 -6.82
C GLN A 614 10.91 -24.83 -8.32
N GLY A 615 11.93 -24.44 -9.07
CA GLY A 615 12.08 -24.78 -10.47
C GLY A 615 12.61 -26.21 -10.70
N ALA A 616 12.38 -26.76 -11.90
CA ALA A 616 12.84 -28.10 -12.28
C ALA A 616 14.38 -28.22 -12.30
N ASP A 617 15.07 -27.10 -12.48
CA ASP A 617 16.54 -27.00 -12.45
C ASP A 617 17.12 -26.91 -11.03
N GLY A 618 16.28 -27.00 -10.00
CA GLY A 618 16.68 -26.91 -8.60
C GLY A 618 16.85 -25.47 -8.11
N SER A 619 16.44 -24.47 -8.91
CA SER A 619 16.29 -23.09 -8.44
C SER A 619 15.14 -22.96 -7.44
N VAL A 620 15.28 -22.02 -6.51
CA VAL A 620 14.26 -21.56 -5.58
C VAL A 620 14.01 -20.10 -5.90
N TRP A 621 12.76 -19.76 -6.20
CA TRP A 621 12.29 -18.43 -6.56
C TRP A 621 11.49 -17.85 -5.42
N VAL A 622 11.77 -16.60 -5.09
CA VAL A 622 11.00 -15.80 -4.12
C VAL A 622 10.51 -14.53 -4.81
N GLY A 623 9.27 -14.14 -4.52
CA GLY A 623 8.63 -13.01 -5.18
C GLY A 623 7.67 -12.29 -4.25
N GLY A 624 7.49 -10.99 -4.49
CA GLY A 624 6.61 -10.13 -3.71
C GLY A 624 6.42 -8.77 -4.39
N PHE A 625 6.26 -7.72 -3.60
CA PHE A 625 5.99 -6.37 -4.11
C PHE A 625 7.16 -5.75 -4.90
N TYR A 626 8.37 -6.27 -4.71
CA TYR A 626 9.61 -5.76 -5.32
C TYR A 626 10.14 -6.72 -6.39
N GLY A 627 9.25 -7.31 -7.19
CA GLY A 627 9.64 -8.28 -8.21
C GLY A 627 10.01 -9.66 -7.64
N ALA A 628 11.03 -10.28 -8.24
CA ALA A 628 11.47 -11.63 -7.90
C ALA A 628 12.99 -11.79 -7.89
N GLN A 629 13.48 -12.68 -7.02
CA GLN A 629 14.85 -13.17 -7.01
C GLN A 629 14.84 -14.70 -6.99
N TRP A 630 15.93 -15.31 -7.46
CA TRP A 630 16.09 -16.75 -7.33
C TRP A 630 17.54 -17.18 -7.07
N PHE A 631 17.69 -18.35 -6.47
CA PHE A 631 18.98 -18.95 -6.17
C PHE A 631 18.90 -20.48 -6.29
N TYR A 632 20.01 -21.19 -6.30
CA TYR A 632 19.98 -22.66 -6.32
C TYR A 632 19.86 -23.24 -4.90
N ALA A 633 18.93 -24.16 -4.67
CA ALA A 633 18.71 -24.77 -3.35
C ALA A 633 19.99 -25.40 -2.74
N TYR A 634 20.85 -25.96 -3.59
CA TYR A 634 22.11 -26.58 -3.18
C TYR A 634 23.22 -25.57 -2.82
N ASP A 635 23.05 -24.28 -3.13
CA ASP A 635 24.01 -23.20 -2.92
C ASP A 635 23.30 -21.90 -2.50
N ALA A 636 22.40 -22.02 -1.53
CA ALA A 636 21.62 -20.89 -1.00
C ALA A 636 22.44 -19.73 -0.43
N ASP A 637 23.65 -20.01 0.05
CA ASP A 637 24.59 -19.02 0.58
C ASP A 637 25.44 -18.37 -0.53
N GLY A 638 25.25 -18.81 -1.78
CA GLY A 638 25.88 -18.27 -2.98
C GLY A 638 25.24 -16.96 -3.45
N ASP A 639 25.36 -16.67 -4.74
CA ASP A 639 24.79 -15.45 -5.32
C ASP A 639 23.33 -15.67 -5.71
N TRP A 640 22.50 -14.71 -5.33
CA TRP A 640 21.10 -14.65 -5.76
C TRP A 640 21.03 -13.87 -7.07
N VAL A 641 20.16 -14.33 -7.95
CA VAL A 641 19.95 -13.73 -9.27
C VAL A 641 18.68 -12.90 -9.20
N ASN A 642 18.85 -11.60 -9.42
CA ASN A 642 17.75 -10.68 -9.54
C ASN A 642 17.13 -10.73 -10.95
N THR A 643 15.82 -10.53 -11.04
CA THR A 643 15.04 -10.45 -12.26
C THR A 643 14.68 -9.02 -12.68
N ASP A 644 15.22 -8.01 -11.98
CA ASP A 644 14.91 -6.58 -12.13
C ASP A 644 15.01 -6.00 -13.54
N ASP A 645 15.83 -6.55 -14.44
CA ASP A 645 15.81 -6.11 -15.84
C ASP A 645 14.43 -6.33 -16.52
N HIS A 646 13.57 -7.17 -15.94
CA HIS A 646 12.30 -7.61 -16.53
C HIS A 646 11.09 -7.52 -15.58
N LEU A 647 11.29 -7.75 -14.27
CA LEU A 647 10.23 -7.75 -13.26
C LEU A 647 10.37 -6.64 -12.20
N SER A 648 11.19 -5.60 -12.46
CA SER A 648 11.21 -4.42 -11.58
C SER A 648 9.84 -3.76 -11.52
N TYR A 649 9.44 -3.30 -10.34
CA TYR A 649 8.20 -2.56 -10.09
C TYR A 649 6.90 -3.30 -10.42
N VAL A 650 6.93 -4.62 -10.60
CA VAL A 650 5.71 -5.44 -10.64
C VAL A 650 5.58 -6.26 -9.37
N SER A 651 4.35 -6.36 -8.88
CA SER A 651 4.03 -7.22 -7.75
C SER A 651 3.91 -8.66 -8.23
N VAL A 652 4.83 -9.53 -7.79
CA VAL A 652 4.81 -10.96 -8.10
C VAL A 652 3.90 -11.68 -7.12
N ASN A 653 2.83 -12.26 -7.64
CA ASN A 653 1.77 -12.86 -6.86
C ASN A 653 1.86 -14.39 -6.80
N THR A 654 2.36 -15.03 -7.85
CA THR A 654 2.42 -16.50 -7.92
C THR A 654 3.53 -17.00 -8.85
N PHE A 655 3.99 -18.22 -8.58
CA PHE A 655 4.92 -18.95 -9.43
C PHE A 655 4.31 -20.30 -9.80
N TYR A 656 4.51 -20.71 -11.05
CA TYR A 656 4.11 -22.04 -11.50
C TYR A 656 5.26 -22.73 -12.25
N PRO A 657 5.94 -23.70 -11.62
CA PRO A 657 7.09 -24.34 -12.24
C PRO A 657 6.69 -25.39 -13.27
N THR A 658 7.46 -25.45 -14.36
CA THR A 658 7.33 -26.46 -15.42
C THR A 658 8.67 -27.18 -15.63
N SER A 659 8.73 -28.17 -16.51
CA SER A 659 9.99 -28.82 -16.88
C SER A 659 10.94 -27.92 -17.68
N ASP A 660 10.41 -26.92 -18.39
CA ASP A 660 11.21 -26.11 -19.33
C ASP A 660 11.51 -24.71 -18.77
N GLY A 661 10.73 -24.25 -17.80
CA GLY A 661 10.83 -22.92 -17.25
C GLY A 661 9.93 -22.67 -16.03
N MET A 662 9.87 -21.41 -15.62
CA MET A 662 9.04 -20.90 -14.52
C MET A 662 8.02 -19.90 -15.08
N TRP A 663 6.74 -20.12 -14.84
CA TRP A 663 5.74 -19.07 -15.02
C TRP A 663 5.70 -18.18 -13.78
N VAL A 664 5.58 -16.88 -14.00
CA VAL A 664 5.48 -15.83 -12.99
C VAL A 664 4.19 -15.07 -13.25
N GLY A 665 3.24 -15.10 -12.31
CA GLY A 665 2.03 -14.27 -12.35
C GLY A 665 2.24 -13.00 -11.54
N HIS A 666 1.90 -11.86 -12.12
CA HIS A 666 2.14 -10.53 -11.53
C HIS A 666 1.03 -9.53 -11.91
N SER A 667 1.12 -8.30 -11.40
CA SER A 667 0.11 -7.25 -11.59
C SER A 667 -0.13 -6.84 -13.05
N ASN A 668 0.88 -6.98 -13.91
CA ASN A 668 0.81 -6.63 -15.34
C ASN A 668 0.49 -7.81 -16.28
N GLY A 669 0.18 -9.00 -15.75
CA GLY A 669 -0.07 -10.20 -16.54
C GLY A 669 0.78 -11.38 -16.07
N ALA A 670 1.37 -12.11 -17.02
CA ALA A 670 2.25 -13.23 -16.69
C ALA A 670 3.47 -13.32 -17.61
N SER A 671 4.60 -13.73 -17.05
CA SER A 671 5.85 -13.94 -17.77
C SER A 671 6.35 -15.37 -17.61
N PHE A 672 7.05 -15.90 -18.62
CA PHE A 672 7.67 -17.22 -18.59
C PHE A 672 9.18 -17.11 -18.73
N TYR A 673 9.91 -17.61 -17.72
CA TYR A 673 11.36 -17.71 -17.72
C TYR A 673 11.83 -19.09 -18.18
N THR A 674 12.65 -19.16 -19.24
CA THR A 674 13.16 -20.43 -19.78
C THR A 674 14.49 -20.82 -19.13
N TYR A 675 14.57 -21.99 -18.47
CA TYR A 675 15.80 -22.42 -17.77
C TYR A 675 17.01 -22.62 -18.70
N ALA A 676 16.76 -23.02 -19.95
CA ALA A 676 17.83 -23.43 -20.86
C ALA A 676 18.73 -22.27 -21.33
N ASP A 677 18.17 -21.07 -21.46
CA ASP A 677 18.86 -19.90 -21.99
C ASP A 677 18.57 -18.58 -21.24
N GLY A 678 17.70 -18.61 -20.23
CA GLY A 678 17.31 -17.46 -19.42
C GLY A 678 16.44 -16.44 -20.16
N SER A 679 15.79 -16.84 -21.26
CA SER A 679 14.90 -15.95 -22.00
C SER A 679 13.52 -15.80 -21.35
N TRP A 680 12.94 -14.61 -21.52
CA TRP A 680 11.61 -14.25 -21.06
C TRP A 680 10.60 -14.24 -22.21
N MET A 681 9.37 -14.65 -21.92
CA MET A 681 8.20 -14.47 -22.79
C MET A 681 7.06 -13.86 -21.97
N ASP A 682 6.52 -12.75 -22.43
CA ASP A 682 5.44 -12.04 -21.73
C ASP A 682 4.09 -12.28 -22.36
N LEU A 683 3.09 -12.41 -21.50
CA LEU A 683 1.68 -12.39 -21.82
C LEU A 683 1.06 -11.19 -21.10
N GLU A 684 0.88 -10.12 -21.87
CA GLU A 684 0.37 -8.84 -21.35
C GLU A 684 -1.11 -8.95 -20.95
N ARG A 685 -1.45 -8.15 -19.93
CA ARG A 685 -2.84 -7.82 -19.59
C ARG A 685 -3.53 -7.16 -20.79
N ALA A 686 -4.81 -7.48 -20.97
CA ALA A 686 -5.67 -6.89 -21.98
C ALA A 686 -7.01 -6.44 -21.40
N ASP A 687 -7.51 -5.31 -21.89
CA ASP A 687 -8.83 -4.79 -21.50
C ASP A 687 -9.98 -5.40 -22.31
N GLU A 688 -9.67 -6.05 -23.43
CA GLU A 688 -10.65 -6.77 -24.26
C GLU A 688 -10.54 -8.29 -24.05
N ALA A 689 -11.69 -8.91 -23.74
CA ALA A 689 -11.78 -10.35 -23.54
C ALA A 689 -11.29 -11.12 -24.79
N GLY A 690 -10.31 -12.00 -24.60
CA GLY A 690 -9.72 -12.82 -25.66
C GLY A 690 -8.57 -12.19 -26.43
N ALA A 691 -8.20 -10.93 -26.14
CA ALA A 691 -7.02 -10.27 -26.71
C ALA A 691 -5.72 -10.63 -25.97
N GLY A 692 -5.83 -11.01 -24.69
CA GLY A 692 -4.71 -11.37 -23.81
C GLY A 692 -5.25 -11.92 -22.48
N ILE A 693 -4.49 -11.75 -21.41
CA ILE A 693 -4.96 -12.03 -20.05
C ILE A 693 -5.98 -10.94 -19.68
N TYR A 694 -7.25 -11.30 -19.59
CA TYR A 694 -8.32 -10.31 -19.41
C TYR A 694 -8.31 -9.75 -17.99
N LYS A 695 -7.87 -8.49 -17.86
CA LYS A 695 -7.87 -7.64 -16.66
C LYS A 695 -7.35 -8.27 -15.35
N GLY A 696 -6.98 -7.39 -14.43
CA GLY A 696 -6.63 -7.78 -13.07
C GLY A 696 -5.28 -8.48 -12.93
N ASP A 697 -4.89 -8.65 -11.67
CA ASP A 697 -3.62 -9.22 -11.27
C ASP A 697 -3.63 -10.73 -11.40
N VAL A 698 -2.61 -11.34 -12.00
CA VAL A 698 -2.52 -12.81 -12.10
C VAL A 698 -2.11 -13.38 -10.75
N SER A 699 -3.06 -14.01 -10.06
CA SER A 699 -2.93 -14.57 -8.71
C SER A 699 -2.79 -16.09 -8.70
N ALA A 700 -3.28 -16.78 -9.74
CA ALA A 700 -3.24 -18.24 -9.83
C ALA A 700 -2.93 -18.72 -11.25
N LEU A 701 -2.21 -19.83 -11.35
CA LEU A 701 -1.78 -20.44 -12.61
C LEU A 701 -1.89 -21.96 -12.50
N GLU A 702 -2.46 -22.63 -13.51
CA GLU A 702 -2.48 -24.09 -13.59
C GLU A 702 -2.63 -24.56 -15.04
N TYR A 703 -1.95 -25.64 -15.42
CA TYR A 703 -2.21 -26.31 -16.70
C TYR A 703 -3.33 -27.33 -16.57
N ASP A 704 -4.23 -27.38 -17.55
CA ASP A 704 -5.16 -28.51 -17.66
C ASP A 704 -4.57 -29.71 -18.43
N ASN A 705 -5.32 -30.82 -18.45
CA ASN A 705 -4.91 -32.05 -19.14
C ASN A 705 -4.77 -31.91 -20.66
N MET A 706 -5.32 -30.84 -21.24
CA MET A 706 -5.20 -30.54 -22.66
C MET A 706 -3.97 -29.69 -22.98
N GLY A 707 -3.22 -29.26 -21.97
CA GLY A 707 -2.06 -28.39 -22.10
C GLY A 707 -2.42 -26.91 -22.26
N ARG A 708 -3.65 -26.52 -21.90
CA ARG A 708 -4.04 -25.10 -21.82
C ARG A 708 -3.64 -24.54 -20.47
N LEU A 709 -3.15 -23.30 -20.45
CA LEU A 709 -2.77 -22.59 -19.23
C LEU A 709 -3.95 -21.74 -18.75
N TRP A 710 -4.32 -21.90 -17.49
CA TRP A 710 -5.36 -21.14 -16.83
C TRP A 710 -4.71 -20.04 -16.00
N PHE A 711 -5.25 -18.83 -16.13
CA PHE A 711 -4.88 -17.63 -15.38
C PHE A 711 -6.07 -17.23 -14.52
N GLY A 712 -5.89 -17.26 -13.21
CA GLY A 712 -6.81 -16.69 -12.26
C GLY A 712 -6.40 -15.26 -12.04
N THR A 713 -7.35 -14.34 -12.19
CA THR A 713 -7.11 -12.91 -11.99
C THR A 713 -8.10 -12.32 -11.01
N THR A 714 -7.90 -11.04 -10.65
CA THR A 714 -8.91 -10.26 -9.93
C THR A 714 -10.14 -9.92 -10.80
N ALA A 715 -10.16 -10.32 -12.07
CA ALA A 715 -11.33 -10.16 -12.95
C ALA A 715 -12.05 -11.47 -13.28
N GLY A 716 -11.45 -12.63 -13.01
CA GLY A 716 -12.02 -13.95 -13.29
C GLY A 716 -10.99 -14.93 -13.83
N VAL A 717 -11.37 -15.72 -14.84
CA VAL A 717 -10.49 -16.76 -15.40
C VAL A 717 -10.22 -16.51 -16.88
N THR A 718 -8.95 -16.48 -17.26
CA THR A 718 -8.53 -16.54 -18.67
C THR A 718 -7.84 -17.88 -18.95
N VAL A 719 -8.14 -18.52 -20.07
CA VAL A 719 -7.50 -19.77 -20.51
C VAL A 719 -6.81 -19.57 -21.85
N TRP A 720 -5.54 -19.95 -21.94
CA TRP A 720 -4.71 -19.85 -23.13
C TRP A 720 -4.31 -21.22 -23.67
N ASP A 721 -4.57 -21.46 -24.96
CA ASP A 721 -4.22 -22.73 -25.63
C ASP A 721 -2.87 -22.72 -26.37
N GLY A 722 -2.06 -21.68 -26.14
CA GLY A 722 -0.83 -21.43 -26.90
C GLY A 722 -1.02 -20.47 -28.08
N SER A 723 -2.26 -20.14 -28.45
CA SER A 723 -2.57 -19.28 -29.58
C SER A 723 -3.78 -18.35 -29.37
N THR A 724 -4.75 -18.79 -28.59
CA THR A 724 -6.00 -18.06 -28.34
C THR A 724 -6.27 -17.96 -26.85
N PHE A 725 -6.79 -16.80 -26.45
CA PHE A 725 -7.26 -16.55 -25.09
C PHE A 725 -8.78 -16.68 -25.04
N THR A 726 -9.28 -17.39 -24.04
CA THR A 726 -10.71 -17.52 -23.74
C THR A 726 -10.97 -17.04 -22.32
N TYR A 727 -11.71 -15.95 -22.18
CA TYR A 727 -12.13 -15.43 -20.89
C TYR A 727 -13.44 -16.09 -20.43
N PHE A 728 -13.49 -16.46 -19.16
CA PHE A 728 -14.66 -17.00 -18.45
C PHE A 728 -15.00 -16.05 -17.30
N ASP A 729 -16.12 -15.33 -17.48
CA ASP A 729 -16.72 -14.55 -16.42
C ASP A 729 -17.40 -15.49 -15.42
N LEU A 730 -16.95 -15.43 -14.15
CA LEU A 730 -17.43 -16.30 -13.09
C LEU A 730 -18.72 -15.78 -12.43
N LEU A 731 -19.16 -14.56 -12.76
CA LEU A 731 -20.34 -13.94 -12.15
C LEU A 731 -21.65 -14.39 -12.77
N THR A 732 -22.58 -14.80 -11.91
CA THR A 732 -24.00 -14.86 -12.25
C THR A 732 -24.61 -13.45 -12.31
N ASP A 733 -25.79 -13.33 -12.95
CA ASP A 733 -26.51 -12.05 -13.03
C ASP A 733 -26.87 -11.46 -11.65
N ALA A 734 -27.01 -12.29 -10.61
CA ALA A 734 -27.32 -11.86 -9.25
C ALA A 734 -26.08 -11.31 -8.53
N GLU A 735 -24.93 -11.98 -8.69
CA GLU A 735 -23.66 -11.62 -8.04
C GLU A 735 -23.05 -10.32 -8.57
N ARG A 736 -23.46 -9.86 -9.77
CA ARG A 736 -23.07 -8.53 -10.29
C ARG A 736 -23.65 -7.36 -9.50
N THR A 737 -24.58 -7.63 -8.59
CA THR A 737 -25.31 -6.60 -7.81
C THR A 737 -25.14 -6.78 -6.30
N GLU A 738 -24.31 -7.73 -5.89
CA GLU A 738 -23.99 -7.98 -4.50
C GLU A 738 -22.54 -7.54 -4.22
N GLU A 739 -22.30 -7.10 -2.99
CA GLU A 739 -21.03 -6.58 -2.42
C GLU A 739 -19.87 -7.62 -2.43
N ARG A 740 -20.06 -8.80 -3.06
CA ARG A 740 -19.16 -9.96 -2.97
C ARG A 740 -19.09 -10.73 -4.28
N SER A 741 -18.01 -10.49 -5.00
CA SER A 741 -17.79 -10.98 -6.35
C SER A 741 -16.81 -12.18 -6.36
N PRO A 742 -17.17 -13.38 -6.87
CA PRO A 742 -16.21 -14.45 -7.14
C PRO A 742 -15.23 -14.15 -8.28
N ARG A 743 -15.14 -12.88 -8.72
CA ARG A 743 -14.16 -12.45 -9.73
C ARG A 743 -12.73 -12.71 -9.27
N TRP A 744 -12.42 -12.50 -7.99
CA TRP A 744 -11.07 -12.73 -7.48
C TRP A 744 -10.82 -14.21 -7.35
N VAL A 745 -10.05 -14.74 -8.28
CA VAL A 745 -9.53 -16.10 -8.19
C VAL A 745 -8.30 -16.08 -7.29
N TYR A 746 -8.24 -16.98 -6.30
CA TYR A 746 -7.08 -17.10 -5.42
C TYR A 746 -6.21 -18.30 -5.75
N ASP A 747 -6.82 -19.42 -6.16
CA ASP A 747 -6.08 -20.66 -6.36
C ASP A 747 -6.77 -21.59 -7.36
N PHE A 748 -5.96 -22.44 -7.99
CA PHE A 748 -6.40 -23.53 -8.83
C PHE A 748 -5.85 -24.85 -8.33
N GLN A 749 -6.71 -25.87 -8.27
CA GLN A 749 -6.27 -27.24 -8.04
C GLN A 749 -6.86 -28.18 -9.08
N ARG A 750 -6.00 -28.75 -9.92
CA ARG A 750 -6.41 -29.77 -10.87
C ARG A 750 -6.48 -31.15 -10.22
N ASP A 751 -7.59 -31.84 -10.47
CA ASP A 751 -7.80 -33.26 -10.14
C ASP A 751 -8.34 -34.00 -11.37
N GLY A 752 -7.44 -34.67 -12.09
CA GLY A 752 -7.79 -35.28 -13.37
C GLY A 752 -8.30 -34.24 -14.36
N ASP A 753 -9.46 -34.46 -14.97
CA ASP A 753 -10.11 -33.50 -15.88
C ASP A 753 -10.90 -32.42 -15.12
N THR A 754 -10.87 -32.41 -13.79
CA THR A 754 -11.58 -31.44 -12.97
C THR A 754 -10.63 -30.31 -12.56
N MET A 755 -11.09 -29.06 -12.66
CA MET A 755 -10.42 -27.89 -12.09
C MET A 755 -11.23 -27.38 -10.91
N TRP A 756 -10.63 -27.31 -9.74
CA TRP A 756 -11.17 -26.60 -8.58
C TRP A 756 -10.63 -25.18 -8.58
N ILE A 757 -11.49 -24.21 -8.28
CA ILE A 757 -11.16 -22.79 -8.32
C ILE A 757 -11.59 -22.18 -6.99
N GLY A 758 -10.61 -21.74 -6.20
CA GLY A 758 -10.84 -20.94 -5.01
C GLY A 758 -11.05 -19.48 -5.40
N THR A 759 -12.10 -18.84 -4.88
CA THR A 759 -12.40 -17.42 -5.15
C THR A 759 -12.70 -16.64 -3.87
N ALA A 760 -12.78 -15.31 -3.94
CA ALA A 760 -13.17 -14.46 -2.81
C ALA A 760 -14.56 -14.77 -2.22
N GLY A 761 -15.46 -15.36 -3.00
CA GLY A 761 -16.82 -15.68 -2.56
C GLY A 761 -17.09 -17.17 -2.40
N VAL A 762 -16.85 -17.95 -3.46
CA VAL A 762 -17.29 -19.35 -3.57
C VAL A 762 -16.16 -20.28 -4.00
N LEU A 763 -16.34 -21.59 -3.77
CA LEU A 763 -15.55 -22.61 -4.43
C LEU A 763 -16.25 -23.04 -5.72
N LEU A 764 -15.55 -23.03 -6.84
CA LEU A 764 -16.07 -23.53 -8.11
C LEU A 764 -15.38 -24.83 -8.52
N ARG A 765 -16.11 -25.66 -9.26
CA ARG A 765 -15.60 -26.90 -9.85
C ARG A 765 -15.97 -26.93 -11.32
N PHE A 766 -14.97 -27.08 -12.17
CA PHE A 766 -15.11 -27.11 -13.63
C PHE A 766 -14.69 -28.46 -14.20
N ASP A 767 -15.38 -28.93 -15.24
CA ASP A 767 -14.83 -29.90 -16.18
C ASP A 767 -13.89 -29.12 -17.10
N ALA A 768 -12.59 -29.40 -16.99
CA ALA A 768 -11.52 -28.83 -17.79
C ALA A 768 -11.12 -29.76 -18.96
N GLY A 769 -12.04 -30.62 -19.39
CA GLY A 769 -11.90 -31.44 -20.58
C GLY A 769 -12.08 -30.66 -21.89
N ALA A 770 -12.52 -31.36 -22.93
CA ALA A 770 -12.67 -30.80 -24.28
C ALA A 770 -13.61 -29.59 -24.35
N GLU A 771 -14.62 -29.55 -23.49
CA GLU A 771 -15.47 -28.40 -23.27
C GLU A 771 -15.27 -27.96 -21.82
N ILE A 772 -14.92 -26.69 -21.62
CA ILE A 772 -14.83 -26.12 -20.28
C ILE A 772 -16.25 -25.80 -19.81
N ALA A 773 -16.64 -26.35 -18.66
CA ALA A 773 -17.95 -26.11 -18.09
C ALA A 773 -17.94 -26.15 -16.57
N GLU A 774 -18.66 -25.22 -15.94
CA GLU A 774 -18.95 -25.30 -14.51
C GLU A 774 -19.82 -26.53 -14.21
N ILE A 775 -19.40 -27.33 -13.24
CA ILE A 775 -20.06 -28.57 -12.79
C ILE A 775 -20.30 -28.61 -11.27
N GLY A 776 -19.96 -27.54 -10.55
CA GLY A 776 -20.20 -27.39 -9.13
C GLY A 776 -19.86 -25.97 -8.66
N ARG A 777 -20.65 -25.48 -7.70
CA ARG A 777 -20.51 -24.18 -7.05
C ARG A 777 -20.90 -24.37 -5.59
N TYR A 778 -20.02 -24.00 -4.68
CA TYR A 778 -20.15 -24.26 -3.26
C TYR A 778 -20.03 -22.97 -2.45
N ASP A 779 -21.05 -22.71 -1.66
CA ASP A 779 -21.23 -21.55 -0.78
C ASP A 779 -21.95 -22.00 0.50
N ASP A 780 -22.31 -21.07 1.38
CA ASP A 780 -23.03 -21.38 2.62
C ASP A 780 -24.54 -21.63 2.44
N GLU A 781 -25.09 -21.27 1.29
CA GLU A 781 -26.49 -21.55 0.97
C GLU A 781 -26.70 -23.01 0.58
N ASN A 782 -25.70 -23.60 -0.09
CA ASN A 782 -25.78 -24.91 -0.71
C ASN A 782 -24.80 -25.96 -0.13
N SER A 783 -23.85 -25.53 0.70
CA SER A 783 -22.90 -26.38 1.43
C SER A 783 -22.78 -25.91 2.88
N ASN A 784 -21.85 -26.51 3.63
CA ASN A 784 -21.52 -26.07 4.99
C ASN A 784 -20.19 -25.28 5.06
N LEU A 785 -19.73 -24.74 3.94
CA LEU A 785 -18.77 -23.65 3.94
C LEU A 785 -19.40 -22.42 4.64
N PRO A 786 -18.62 -21.62 5.38
CA PRO A 786 -19.15 -20.46 6.09
C PRO A 786 -19.57 -19.33 5.12
N TRP A 787 -20.60 -18.53 5.49
CA TRP A 787 -21.21 -17.42 4.69
C TRP A 787 -20.23 -16.32 4.25
N VAL A 788 -19.04 -16.39 4.82
CA VAL A 788 -17.84 -15.65 4.54
C VAL A 788 -16.79 -16.53 5.21
N PRO A 789 -15.58 -16.75 4.66
CA PRO A 789 -14.90 -15.95 3.63
C PRO A 789 -14.16 -16.77 2.55
N GLY A 790 -13.64 -16.06 1.54
CA GLY A 790 -13.05 -16.60 0.32
C GLY A 790 -12.12 -17.81 0.48
N VAL A 791 -12.20 -18.68 -0.51
CA VAL A 791 -11.39 -19.89 -0.62
C VAL A 791 -10.03 -19.50 -1.16
N ARG A 792 -9.06 -19.36 -0.25
CA ARG A 792 -7.71 -18.87 -0.55
C ARG A 792 -6.79 -19.95 -1.10
N SER A 793 -7.03 -21.22 -0.75
CA SER A 793 -6.23 -22.31 -1.28
C SER A 793 -7.03 -23.61 -1.37
N VAL A 794 -6.73 -24.39 -2.40
CA VAL A 794 -7.28 -25.72 -2.63
C VAL A 794 -6.11 -26.66 -2.88
N VAL A 795 -6.02 -27.77 -2.15
CA VAL A 795 -4.91 -28.72 -2.29
C VAL A 795 -5.39 -30.16 -2.20
N ASN A 796 -4.72 -31.09 -2.86
CA ASN A 796 -4.95 -32.52 -2.65
C ASN A 796 -4.18 -33.02 -1.43
N ASP A 797 -4.81 -33.85 -0.59
CA ASP A 797 -4.11 -34.64 0.42
C ASP A 797 -3.41 -35.87 -0.20
N ALA A 798 -2.64 -36.59 0.61
CA ALA A 798 -1.88 -37.77 0.16
C ALA A 798 -2.76 -38.94 -0.33
N ASP A 799 -4.04 -38.98 0.06
CA ASP A 799 -5.02 -39.96 -0.37
C ASP A 799 -5.80 -39.48 -1.62
N GLY A 800 -5.54 -38.25 -2.09
CA GLY A 800 -6.18 -37.61 -3.24
C GLY A 800 -7.48 -36.89 -2.91
N ASN A 801 -7.83 -36.71 -1.63
CA ASN A 801 -9.00 -35.92 -1.25
C ASN A 801 -8.71 -34.42 -1.41
N ILE A 802 -9.74 -33.64 -1.70
CA ILE A 802 -9.62 -32.19 -1.85
C ILE A 802 -9.75 -31.53 -0.49
N LEU A 803 -8.74 -30.75 -0.12
CA LEU A 803 -8.74 -29.87 1.04
C LEU A 803 -8.96 -28.43 0.58
N VAL A 804 -9.70 -27.67 1.38
CA VAL A 804 -10.11 -26.30 1.07
C VAL A 804 -9.81 -25.42 2.27
N ALA A 805 -8.92 -24.45 2.09
CA ALA A 805 -8.68 -23.38 3.04
C ALA A 805 -9.64 -22.23 2.75
N ALA A 806 -10.62 -22.03 3.63
CA ALA A 806 -11.59 -20.95 3.57
C ALA A 806 -11.45 -20.15 4.86
N ASP A 807 -10.82 -18.97 4.76
CA ASP A 807 -10.47 -18.15 5.93
C ASP A 807 -9.69 -18.91 6.99
N SER A 808 -10.20 -19.01 8.21
CA SER A 808 -9.56 -19.62 9.34
C SER A 808 -9.82 -21.13 9.38
N TYR A 809 -10.59 -21.68 8.44
CA TYR A 809 -10.98 -23.07 8.44
C TYR A 809 -10.30 -23.86 7.32
N LEU A 810 -9.85 -25.06 7.68
CA LEU A 810 -9.46 -26.09 6.74
C LEU A 810 -10.55 -27.15 6.67
N TYR A 811 -11.08 -27.37 5.47
CA TYR A 811 -12.13 -28.33 5.18
C TYR A 811 -11.63 -29.47 4.28
N GLN A 812 -12.29 -30.62 4.35
CA GLN A 812 -12.12 -31.72 3.41
C GLN A 812 -13.42 -31.95 2.64
N PHE A 813 -13.35 -32.02 1.31
CA PHE A 813 -14.49 -32.36 0.47
C PHE A 813 -14.88 -33.83 0.63
N ASN A 814 -16.15 -34.11 0.95
CA ASN A 814 -16.62 -35.48 1.23
C ASN A 814 -17.35 -36.16 0.05
N GLY A 815 -17.42 -35.50 -1.11
CA GLY A 815 -18.02 -36.06 -2.33
C GLY A 815 -19.56 -35.96 -2.43
N SER A 816 -20.23 -35.35 -1.45
CA SER A 816 -21.69 -35.17 -1.40
C SER A 816 -22.16 -33.72 -1.40
N ASP A 817 -21.34 -32.81 -1.94
CA ASP A 817 -21.54 -31.35 -1.88
C ASP A 817 -21.42 -30.78 -0.44
N ASP A 818 -20.90 -31.59 0.50
CA ASP A 818 -20.62 -31.23 1.89
C ASP A 818 -19.09 -31.28 2.16
N PHE A 819 -18.68 -30.60 3.23
CA PHE A 819 -17.29 -30.47 3.66
C PHE A 819 -17.13 -30.86 5.12
N ASP A 820 -16.15 -31.70 5.45
CA ASP A 820 -15.83 -32.03 6.83
C ASP A 820 -14.78 -31.04 7.35
N GLU A 821 -15.08 -30.32 8.44
CA GLU A 821 -14.11 -29.44 9.10
C GLU A 821 -12.97 -30.28 9.69
N LEU A 822 -11.74 -29.98 9.28
CA LEU A 822 -10.53 -30.63 9.77
C LEU A 822 -9.85 -29.84 10.87
N TYR A 823 -9.80 -28.52 10.70
CA TYR A 823 -9.10 -27.62 11.61
C TYR A 823 -9.66 -26.20 11.51
N GLN A 824 -9.63 -25.48 12.63
CA GLN A 824 -9.89 -24.05 12.71
C GLN A 824 -8.65 -23.39 13.33
N ALA A 825 -7.98 -22.55 12.55
CA ALA A 825 -6.91 -21.68 12.99
C ALA A 825 -7.46 -20.44 13.70
N ASP A 826 -6.58 -19.75 14.42
CA ASP A 826 -6.94 -18.50 15.12
C ASP A 826 -7.02 -17.29 14.16
N THR A 827 -6.54 -17.44 12.91
CA THR A 827 -6.48 -16.42 11.86
C THR A 827 -6.66 -17.03 10.47
N TYR A 828 -6.70 -16.20 9.43
CA TYR A 828 -6.78 -16.59 8.03
C TYR A 828 -5.64 -17.55 7.63
N ILE A 829 -6.01 -18.64 6.95
CA ILE A 829 -5.13 -19.53 6.22
C ILE A 829 -4.95 -18.96 4.82
N ASN A 830 -3.73 -18.52 4.50
CA ASN A 830 -3.40 -17.95 3.20
C ASN A 830 -3.15 -19.03 2.15
N ALA A 831 -2.54 -20.14 2.55
CA ALA A 831 -2.15 -21.21 1.65
C ALA A 831 -2.04 -22.55 2.37
N ALA A 832 -2.21 -23.64 1.61
CA ALA A 832 -1.94 -24.99 2.07
C ALA A 832 -0.98 -25.70 1.10
N LEU A 833 0.04 -26.36 1.62
CA LEU A 833 1.01 -27.14 0.86
C LEU A 833 1.13 -28.55 1.43
N LEU A 834 0.90 -29.57 0.60
CA LEU A 834 1.25 -30.94 0.94
C LEU A 834 2.68 -31.25 0.46
N ASP A 835 3.59 -31.52 1.39
CA ASP A 835 4.87 -32.15 1.04
C ASP A 835 4.63 -33.64 0.73
N ALA A 836 4.76 -34.01 -0.55
CA ALA A 836 4.51 -35.37 -1.02
C ALA A 836 5.49 -36.40 -0.45
N ASP A 837 6.71 -36.00 -0.08
CA ASP A 837 7.74 -36.92 0.40
C ASP A 837 7.57 -37.27 1.88
N SER A 838 7.29 -36.27 2.74
CA SER A 838 7.02 -36.51 4.16
C SER A 838 5.55 -36.81 4.47
N GLY A 839 4.62 -36.36 3.61
CA GLY A 839 3.19 -36.35 3.87
C GLY A 839 2.74 -35.25 4.84
N THR A 840 3.61 -34.28 5.15
CA THR A 840 3.29 -33.15 6.02
C THR A 840 2.42 -32.14 5.28
N LEU A 841 1.32 -31.72 5.90
CA LEU A 841 0.51 -30.61 5.41
C LEU A 841 0.94 -29.33 6.14
N TRP A 842 1.41 -28.35 5.37
CA TRP A 842 1.81 -27.04 5.84
C TRP A 842 0.71 -26.02 5.54
N LEU A 843 0.41 -25.14 6.50
CA LEU A 843 -0.51 -24.02 6.33
C LEU A 843 0.23 -22.71 6.60
N SER A 844 0.18 -21.79 5.65
CA SER A 844 0.63 -20.40 5.82
C SER A 844 -0.47 -19.58 6.48
N LEU A 845 -0.17 -18.92 7.60
CA LEU A 845 -1.17 -18.14 8.34
C LEU A 845 -0.90 -16.63 8.25
N ASN A 846 -1.97 -15.85 8.29
CA ASN A 846 -1.91 -14.39 8.37
C ASN A 846 -1.66 -13.94 9.83
N GLY A 847 -0.41 -13.72 10.19
CA GLY A 847 -0.02 -13.17 11.51
C GLY A 847 0.16 -14.21 12.62
N ALA A 848 0.03 -15.51 12.33
CA ALA A 848 0.18 -16.59 13.31
C ALA A 848 1.26 -17.63 12.95
N GLY A 849 2.07 -17.36 11.93
CA GLY A 849 3.20 -18.18 11.52
C GLY A 849 2.81 -19.32 10.58
N VAL A 850 3.40 -20.50 10.80
CA VAL A 850 3.20 -21.70 9.97
C VAL A 850 2.70 -22.85 10.82
N LEU A 851 1.57 -23.46 10.42
CA LEU A 851 1.11 -24.72 11.00
C LEU A 851 1.56 -25.91 10.17
N ALA A 852 2.12 -26.92 10.83
CA ALA A 852 2.48 -28.20 10.23
C ALA A 852 1.63 -29.32 10.85
N TYR A 853 0.95 -30.11 10.02
CA TYR A 853 0.30 -31.34 10.44
C TYR A 853 1.19 -32.54 10.12
N GLU A 854 1.83 -33.08 11.17
CA GLU A 854 2.72 -34.23 11.06
C GLU A 854 2.32 -35.29 12.10
N ASN A 855 2.31 -36.56 11.71
CA ASN A 855 2.08 -37.69 12.62
C ASN A 855 0.76 -37.62 13.44
N GLY A 856 -0.25 -36.89 12.94
CA GLY A 856 -1.55 -36.72 13.60
C GLY A 856 -1.61 -35.57 14.62
N GLU A 857 -0.60 -34.72 14.67
CA GLU A 857 -0.52 -33.56 15.56
C GLU A 857 -0.25 -32.29 14.74
N TRP A 858 -0.84 -31.18 15.18
CA TRP A 858 -0.55 -29.84 14.65
C TRP A 858 0.59 -29.20 15.46
N ILE A 859 1.58 -28.67 14.76
CA ILE A 859 2.73 -27.96 15.31
C ILE A 859 2.69 -26.54 14.75
N ASN A 860 2.69 -25.54 15.62
CA ASN A 860 2.79 -24.14 15.18
C ASN A 860 4.24 -23.67 15.28
N LEU A 861 4.74 -23.06 14.21
CA LEU A 861 6.04 -22.40 14.13
C LEU A 861 5.82 -20.90 14.09
N THR A 862 6.52 -20.17 14.95
CA THR A 862 6.39 -18.72 15.14
C THR A 862 7.77 -18.03 15.14
N THR A 863 7.80 -16.71 15.33
CA THR A 863 9.05 -15.98 15.58
C THR A 863 9.83 -16.54 16.78
N ALA A 864 9.15 -17.13 17.78
CA ALA A 864 9.79 -17.81 18.90
C ALA A 864 10.57 -19.08 18.47
N ASP A 865 10.24 -19.64 17.31
CA ASP A 865 10.91 -20.80 16.70
C ASP A 865 11.96 -20.38 15.64
N GLY A 866 12.12 -19.07 15.42
CA GLY A 866 13.09 -18.49 14.48
C GLY A 866 12.53 -18.06 13.14
N LEU A 867 11.19 -17.96 12.99
CA LEU A 867 10.63 -17.26 11.83
C LEU A 867 11.01 -15.76 11.85
N PRO A 868 11.19 -15.12 10.69
CA PRO A 868 11.45 -13.67 10.61
C PRO A 868 10.23 -12.84 11.06
N SER A 869 9.03 -13.30 10.67
CA SER A 869 7.73 -12.74 11.00
C SER A 869 6.69 -13.88 11.09
N ASN A 870 5.61 -13.63 11.82
CA ASN A 870 4.43 -14.51 11.85
C ASN A 870 3.46 -14.22 10.70
N LEU A 871 3.67 -13.14 9.93
CA LEU A 871 2.90 -12.83 8.73
C LEU A 871 3.42 -13.67 7.56
N ILE A 872 2.75 -14.77 7.22
CA ILE A 872 3.11 -15.60 6.07
C ILE A 872 2.13 -15.30 4.93
N SER A 873 2.51 -14.37 4.06
CA SER A 873 1.70 -13.95 2.92
C SER A 873 1.65 -15.02 1.83
N GLY A 874 0.46 -15.24 1.25
CA GLY A 874 0.27 -16.16 0.12
C GLY A 874 0.88 -17.56 0.30
N ASN A 875 1.50 -18.07 -0.76
CA ASN A 875 2.19 -19.36 -0.81
C ASN A 875 3.64 -19.24 -0.28
N GLY A 876 3.78 -18.83 0.98
CA GLY A 876 5.08 -18.55 1.62
C GLY A 876 5.87 -19.76 2.13
N VAL A 877 5.44 -21.00 1.89
CA VAL A 877 6.13 -22.21 2.39
C VAL A 877 6.55 -23.11 1.22
N LEU A 878 7.78 -23.63 1.28
CA LEU A 878 8.32 -24.59 0.31
C LEU A 878 9.16 -25.65 1.03
N VAL A 879 8.99 -26.92 0.66
CA VAL A 879 9.97 -27.97 0.93
C VAL A 879 10.70 -28.31 -0.37
N ASP A 880 12.01 -28.09 -0.41
CA ASP A 880 12.81 -28.30 -1.62
C ASP A 880 13.20 -29.78 -1.82
N TYR A 881 13.73 -30.14 -3.00
CA TYR A 881 14.19 -31.50 -3.30
C TYR A 881 15.30 -32.07 -2.39
N LEU A 882 15.96 -31.22 -1.58
CA LEU A 882 16.93 -31.64 -0.57
C LEU A 882 16.27 -31.94 0.78
N GLY A 883 14.96 -31.73 0.89
CA GLY A 883 14.19 -31.83 2.14
C GLY A 883 14.36 -30.61 3.05
N THR A 884 14.86 -29.49 2.52
CA THR A 884 14.99 -28.23 3.27
C THR A 884 13.63 -27.53 3.30
N LEU A 885 13.21 -27.09 4.48
CA LEU A 885 12.06 -26.22 4.63
C LEU A 885 12.48 -24.76 4.43
N TRP A 886 11.70 -24.04 3.62
CA TRP A 886 11.81 -22.62 3.38
C TRP A 886 10.51 -21.92 3.76
N VAL A 887 10.63 -20.81 4.49
CA VAL A 887 9.49 -19.98 4.87
C VAL A 887 9.77 -18.53 4.51
N ALA A 888 9.12 -18.07 3.45
CA ALA A 888 9.15 -16.70 2.96
C ALA A 888 8.04 -15.92 3.65
N ALA A 889 8.41 -14.97 4.50
CA ALA A 889 7.43 -14.18 5.24
C ALA A 889 7.04 -12.91 4.46
N GLY A 890 5.87 -12.38 4.78
CA GLY A 890 5.35 -11.12 4.24
C GLY A 890 6.13 -9.89 4.68
N GLU A 891 7.10 -10.05 5.59
CA GLU A 891 8.05 -9.05 6.06
C GLU A 891 9.18 -9.74 6.84
N GLY A 892 10.28 -9.03 7.09
CA GLY A 892 11.41 -9.54 7.88
C GLY A 892 12.29 -10.60 7.21
N GLY A 893 11.94 -11.10 6.02
CA GLY A 893 12.81 -11.94 5.17
C GLY A 893 12.38 -13.42 5.02
N LEU A 894 13.39 -14.28 4.86
CA LEU A 894 13.26 -15.71 4.52
C LEU A 894 13.99 -16.57 5.56
N MET A 895 13.33 -17.60 6.08
CA MET A 895 13.93 -18.64 6.92
C MET A 895 14.19 -19.92 6.12
N ARG A 896 15.32 -20.57 6.43
CA ARG A 896 15.71 -21.88 5.90
C ARG A 896 15.99 -22.83 7.05
N PHE A 897 15.38 -24.01 7.02
CA PHE A 897 15.64 -25.09 7.96
C PHE A 897 16.10 -26.36 7.24
N VAL A 898 17.33 -26.78 7.53
CA VAL A 898 17.89 -28.07 7.09
C VAL A 898 17.72 -29.08 8.24
N PRO A 899 16.90 -30.15 8.07
CA PRO A 899 16.59 -31.12 9.13
C PRO A 899 17.75 -31.94 9.72
#